data_AF-A0A968WYH1-F1
#
_entry.id   AF-A0A968WYH1-F1
#
_cell.length_a   1.000
_cell.length_b   1.000
_cell.length_c   1.000
_cell.angle_alpha   90.00
_cell.angle_beta   90.00
_cell.angle_gamma   90.00
#
_symmetry.space_group_name_H-M   'P 1'
#
loop_
_entity.id
_entity.type
_entity.pdbx_description
1 polymer ?
#
loop_
_entity_poly.entity_id
_entity_poly.type
_entity_poly.pdbx_seq_one_letter_code
_entity_poly.pdbx_strand_id
1 'polypeptide(L)'
;MNIFRNVYLWMVLGTAFSTFVSADTIAYWDQNSNGLPGGTSFGFATTAFPQAASQGSGSLSLANFDTTTAVVTGNTVFDFIESFGGDALGALPTVPAGGSISPQGGNASNSNNGMSIILQCSTVGFQDIRVSWAQRGTATGFNSRAFAYSTDGVNYTTFATDTGALTATWVLEDYDLSAINALEGDSSVFFRITLTGATAGTGNNRFDNILIKGTPGGADPTPPVASAFSPADNAVNVPVSATPSIVLSEPVQKGTGNILIKRSSDDSVFESIAVSSSQVVVATNTVTIDPAVDFANSTGYYMEIPAGAIEDIAGNDYAGLTGNAAWNFTTIAPAVSPMATETFASGWRINPSGASTVADYYAEGSGQGSFARYDMGVFNFSKIDFNLSGSSQITGVSSAEFTLRQNFRSFTTGTQFEFFLTTDAPTGKSFNPAFINGIDATQFNNPPISLGQFSYTPTATDPTFDTFNLTLSPAASATLAARINTGEDFGVIIAAVNAPDAITFSGKGNTFDPGDPSLKLTVNETTGVDNTPPSVVFFTPADGSGGLPISSNIRINFNEIIQKGTGNITIFRAGDNSVFEVIPVSGSNVTVNLGTVTIDPTAALESAGNYYVQIAAGAIEDTSGNDFAGISDTTTWNFSTAQPPITGVGPFSASENAPAGTVVGDLNPAVIGKEGIKYAILGGSGGSTMMKGVPGAGYLVSPIFTIGDTLEATTGALNSSSAGNFSPPGTPDGLGAFSLNANTVRVFMNHEIEVPATGSGAFPFTLANGTVIAKGGARISYFDIDKTSRRVVDGGLAIARMYDRSGNVVTNTSQLELGGLDRMCSASLYEPQSFGAGRGLVNRIYLTGEETATSFGHPHGGTFWALDTASGDFWALPDLGRGSWENAALIDTGNTSQIALLLGDDAEARPLYLYVGTKDTSPTANFIQRNGLSGGQLYIWKADNGNTTPQQFNGSGNTRTGTWVAINARNAAAAGTAGHDAAGYKNDTTLKTEAISLGAFLFSRPEDLATNPADGSMAAFASTGRGLVYPLDNWGDTYVIDIDFAASVPTTGFL
;
A
#
# COMPACT_ATOMS: atom_id res chain seq x y z
N MET A 1 -66.22 -38.11 -67.82
CA MET A 1 -65.88 -36.88 -67.06
C MET A 1 -65.88 -37.26 -65.58
N ASN A 2 -64.68 -37.39 -65.02
CA ASN A 2 -64.22 -37.45 -63.62
C ASN A 2 -64.80 -38.41 -62.53
N ILE A 3 -63.88 -39.30 -62.08
CA ILE A 3 -63.44 -39.63 -60.69
C ILE A 3 -64.51 -40.23 -59.73
N PHE A 4 -64.40 -41.46 -59.17
CA PHE A 4 -63.54 -41.84 -58.03
C PHE A 4 -63.36 -43.35 -57.78
N ARG A 5 -62.10 -43.68 -57.40
CA ARG A 5 -61.55 -44.60 -56.38
C ARG A 5 -61.53 -46.13 -56.52
N ASN A 6 -60.31 -46.62 -56.24
CA ASN A 6 -59.72 -47.95 -56.36
C ASN A 6 -59.95 -48.85 -55.14
N VAL A 7 -59.91 -50.17 -55.41
CA VAL A 7 -59.69 -51.29 -54.47
C VAL A 7 -58.60 -52.20 -55.05
N TYR A 8 -57.94 -52.98 -54.17
CA TYR A 8 -57.01 -54.13 -54.32
C TYR A 8 -55.53 -53.83 -54.09
N LEU A 9 -54.68 -54.65 -53.46
CA LEU A 9 -54.66 -55.77 -52.46
C LEU A 9 -53.15 -56.15 -52.30
N TRP A 10 -52.79 -57.01 -51.34
CA TRP A 10 -51.50 -57.72 -51.06
C TRP A 10 -50.74 -57.16 -49.83
N MET A 11 -50.15 -57.90 -48.88
CA MET A 11 -50.10 -59.32 -48.50
C MET A 11 -49.35 -59.44 -47.13
N VAL A 12 -49.77 -60.42 -46.31
CA VAL A 12 -48.98 -61.30 -45.40
C VAL A 12 -48.25 -60.75 -44.14
N LEU A 13 -48.74 -61.29 -43.00
CA LEU A 13 -48.09 -61.65 -41.74
C LEU A 13 -46.55 -61.84 -41.74
N GLY A 14 -45.89 -61.17 -40.79
CA GLY A 14 -44.62 -61.55 -40.17
C GLY A 14 -44.70 -61.24 -38.67
N THR A 15 -44.59 -62.28 -37.85
CA THR A 15 -44.87 -62.35 -36.41
C THR A 15 -44.06 -61.42 -35.51
N ALA A 16 -44.72 -60.81 -34.52
CA ALA A 16 -44.20 -60.71 -33.16
C ALA A 16 -45.40 -60.72 -32.19
N PHE A 17 -45.52 -61.78 -31.39
CA PHE A 17 -46.33 -61.74 -30.18
C PHE A 17 -45.69 -60.70 -29.26
N SER A 18 -46.28 -59.51 -29.12
CA SER A 18 -46.08 -58.72 -27.90
C SER A 18 -47.01 -59.31 -26.86
N THR A 19 -46.41 -59.94 -25.86
CA THR A 19 -47.05 -60.20 -24.58
C THR A 19 -47.63 -58.86 -24.09
N PHE A 20 -48.95 -58.72 -24.01
CA PHE A 20 -49.56 -57.61 -23.28
C PHE A 20 -49.11 -57.73 -21.82
N VAL A 21 -48.15 -56.90 -21.42
CA VAL A 21 -47.89 -56.63 -20.01
C VAL A 21 -49.19 -56.02 -19.49
N SER A 22 -49.73 -56.60 -18.42
CA SER A 22 -50.97 -56.14 -17.79
C SER A 22 -50.82 -54.66 -17.42
N ALA A 23 -51.63 -53.77 -18.02
CA ALA A 23 -51.69 -52.38 -17.58
C ALA A 23 -52.21 -52.34 -16.13
N ASP A 24 -51.48 -51.68 -15.25
CA ASP A 24 -51.80 -51.53 -13.84
C ASP A 24 -52.67 -50.28 -13.61
N THR A 25 -53.51 -50.36 -12.57
CA THR A 25 -54.41 -49.27 -12.19
C THR A 25 -53.61 -48.17 -11.49
N ILE A 26 -53.60 -46.98 -12.09
CA ILE A 26 -52.99 -45.77 -11.49
C ILE A 26 -53.99 -45.13 -10.52
N ALA A 27 -55.22 -44.90 -10.98
CA ALA A 27 -56.31 -44.39 -10.16
C ALA A 27 -57.66 -44.86 -10.72
N TYR A 28 -58.57 -45.27 -9.85
CA TYR A 28 -59.89 -45.76 -10.23
C TYR A 28 -60.97 -45.28 -9.27
N TRP A 29 -62.06 -44.74 -9.81
CA TRP A 29 -63.24 -44.33 -9.06
C TRP A 29 -64.44 -45.16 -9.52
N ASP A 30 -64.89 -46.06 -8.64
CA ASP A 30 -66.04 -46.93 -8.88
C ASP A 30 -67.39 -46.27 -8.60
N GLN A 31 -67.39 -45.11 -7.93
CA GLN A 31 -68.58 -44.36 -7.52
C GLN A 31 -69.62 -45.17 -6.70
N ASN A 32 -69.22 -46.33 -6.16
CA ASN A 32 -70.10 -47.28 -5.47
C ASN A 32 -70.17 -47.03 -3.95
N SER A 33 -69.03 -46.64 -3.35
CA SER A 33 -68.88 -46.42 -1.90
C SER A 33 -69.00 -44.96 -1.48
N ASN A 34 -69.14 -44.04 -2.42
CA ASN A 34 -69.32 -42.64 -2.11
C ASN A 34 -70.69 -42.48 -1.44
N GLY A 35 -70.76 -41.80 -0.29
CA GLY A 35 -71.98 -41.55 0.50
C GLY A 35 -72.99 -40.65 -0.22
N LEU A 36 -73.27 -40.94 -1.49
CA LEU A 36 -74.13 -40.21 -2.39
C LEU A 36 -75.58 -40.55 -2.05
N PRO A 37 -76.44 -39.58 -1.69
CA PRO A 37 -77.83 -39.88 -1.36
C PRO A 37 -78.54 -40.47 -2.58
N GLY A 38 -79.17 -41.64 -2.39
CA GLY A 38 -80.03 -42.25 -3.39
C GLY A 38 -81.19 -41.31 -3.73
N GLY A 39 -81.40 -41.11 -5.04
CA GLY A 39 -82.22 -40.02 -5.61
C GLY A 39 -83.46 -39.61 -4.79
N THR A 40 -83.47 -38.36 -4.31
CA THR A 40 -84.65 -37.47 -4.17
C THR A 40 -84.40 -36.09 -3.51
N SER A 41 -83.17 -35.56 -3.26
CA SER A 41 -82.95 -34.08 -3.17
C SER A 41 -81.50 -33.58 -2.89
N PHE A 42 -81.13 -32.53 -3.66
CA PHE A 42 -80.19 -31.39 -3.47
C PHE A 42 -78.72 -31.60 -3.04
N GLY A 43 -77.87 -31.98 -4.00
CA GLY A 43 -76.47 -31.56 -4.09
C GLY A 43 -75.43 -32.26 -3.20
N PHE A 44 -74.14 -32.07 -3.51
CA PHE A 44 -73.01 -32.59 -2.72
C PHE A 44 -72.34 -31.51 -1.91
N ALA A 45 -72.05 -31.75 -0.63
CA ALA A 45 -71.14 -30.87 0.11
C ALA A 45 -69.83 -30.68 -0.65
N THR A 46 -69.35 -29.44 -0.78
CA THR A 46 -68.07 -29.15 -1.45
C THR A 46 -66.92 -29.89 -0.77
N THR A 47 -67.02 -30.13 0.55
CA THR A 47 -66.10 -30.99 1.33
C THR A 47 -66.04 -32.46 0.90
N ALA A 48 -67.00 -32.95 0.12
CA ALA A 48 -66.94 -34.29 -0.48
C ALA A 48 -65.97 -34.35 -1.68
N PHE A 49 -65.46 -33.21 -2.13
CA PHE A 49 -64.47 -33.09 -3.19
C PHE A 49 -63.20 -32.39 -2.66
N PRO A 50 -62.00 -32.84 -3.06
CA PRO A 50 -61.79 -33.93 -4.00
C PRO A 50 -62.08 -35.32 -3.41
N GLN A 51 -62.72 -36.19 -4.19
CA GLN A 51 -62.91 -37.59 -3.87
C GLN A 51 -61.61 -38.36 -4.12
N ALA A 52 -61.10 -39.08 -3.11
CA ALA A 52 -60.00 -40.00 -3.31
C ALA A 52 -60.43 -41.16 -4.24
N ALA A 53 -59.48 -41.71 -4.99
CA ALA A 53 -59.70 -42.92 -5.78
C ALA A 53 -60.09 -44.11 -4.89
N SER A 54 -61.03 -44.93 -5.35
CA SER A 54 -61.44 -46.18 -4.71
C SER A 54 -60.32 -47.23 -4.75
N GLN A 55 -59.48 -47.20 -5.80
CA GLN A 55 -58.24 -47.97 -5.92
C GLN A 55 -57.15 -47.12 -6.59
N GLY A 56 -55.89 -47.35 -6.24
CA GLY A 56 -54.77 -46.54 -6.71
C GLY A 56 -54.65 -45.20 -5.95
N SER A 57 -54.00 -44.22 -6.56
CA SER A 57 -53.74 -42.90 -5.95
C SER A 57 -54.12 -41.77 -6.90
N GLY A 58 -55.23 -41.11 -6.58
CA GLY A 58 -55.70 -39.95 -7.33
C GLY A 58 -56.83 -39.22 -6.63
N SER A 59 -57.16 -38.03 -7.15
CA SER A 59 -58.23 -37.18 -6.64
C SER A 59 -59.19 -36.78 -7.77
N LEU A 60 -60.51 -36.77 -7.51
CA LEU A 60 -61.55 -36.30 -8.42
C LEU A 60 -62.20 -35.05 -7.82
N SER A 61 -62.14 -33.93 -8.52
CA SER A 61 -62.73 -32.65 -8.09
C SER A 61 -63.71 -32.11 -9.13
N LEU A 62 -64.51 -31.12 -8.72
CA LEU A 62 -65.47 -30.43 -9.58
C LEU A 62 -65.15 -28.94 -9.64
N ALA A 63 -65.31 -28.35 -10.82
CA ALA A 63 -65.11 -26.92 -11.05
C ALA A 63 -66.23 -26.34 -11.92
N ASN A 64 -66.42 -25.01 -11.83
CA ASN A 64 -67.44 -24.26 -12.59
C ASN A 64 -68.86 -24.82 -12.43
N PHE A 65 -69.18 -25.27 -11.22
CA PHE A 65 -70.43 -25.90 -10.88
C PHE A 65 -71.28 -24.92 -10.04
N ASP A 66 -72.60 -24.91 -10.22
CA ASP A 66 -73.50 -24.04 -9.47
C ASP A 66 -73.54 -24.44 -8.00
N THR A 67 -73.37 -23.47 -7.10
CA THR A 67 -73.42 -23.67 -5.64
C THR A 67 -74.49 -22.80 -4.97
N THR A 68 -75.44 -22.23 -5.75
CA THR A 68 -76.22 -21.06 -5.31
C THR A 68 -77.55 -21.35 -4.59
N THR A 69 -78.07 -22.58 -4.57
CA THR A 69 -79.48 -22.81 -4.16
C THR A 69 -79.78 -23.75 -2.98
N ALA A 70 -78.80 -24.30 -2.25
CA ALA A 70 -79.09 -25.14 -1.07
C ALA A 70 -78.15 -24.89 0.13
N VAL A 71 -78.48 -23.90 0.98
CA VAL A 71 -78.00 -23.87 2.38
C VAL A 71 -78.88 -24.83 3.18
N VAL A 72 -78.67 -26.13 3.02
CA VAL A 72 -79.21 -27.11 3.97
C VAL A 72 -78.12 -27.34 5.02
N THR A 73 -78.28 -26.66 6.17
CA THR A 73 -77.44 -26.80 7.37
C THR A 73 -75.93 -26.52 7.20
N GLY A 74 -75.57 -25.28 6.90
CA GLY A 74 -74.22 -24.75 7.22
C GLY A 74 -73.04 -25.24 6.37
N ASN A 75 -73.27 -25.91 5.23
CA ASN A 75 -72.22 -26.33 4.30
C ASN A 75 -72.52 -25.83 2.88
N THR A 76 -71.51 -25.37 2.13
CA THR A 76 -71.66 -25.08 0.70
C THR A 76 -71.78 -26.38 -0.06
N VAL A 77 -72.76 -26.48 -0.96
CA VAL A 77 -73.00 -27.67 -1.78
C VAL A 77 -72.90 -27.35 -3.26
N PHE A 78 -72.39 -28.29 -4.06
CA PHE A 78 -72.57 -28.36 -5.50
C PHE A 78 -74.01 -28.77 -5.78
N ASP A 79 -74.80 -27.92 -6.42
CA ASP A 79 -76.23 -28.12 -6.62
C ASP A 79 -76.55 -28.84 -7.94
N PHE A 80 -77.51 -29.75 -7.92
CA PHE A 80 -77.89 -30.57 -9.09
C PHE A 80 -76.81 -31.55 -9.56
N ILE A 81 -76.21 -32.27 -8.60
CA ILE A 81 -75.39 -33.46 -8.83
C ILE A 81 -75.97 -34.60 -7.99
N GLU A 82 -76.21 -35.75 -8.61
CA GLU A 82 -76.87 -36.89 -7.99
C GLU A 82 -76.08 -38.18 -8.19
N SER A 83 -76.48 -39.23 -7.47
CA SER A 83 -76.10 -40.61 -7.78
C SER A 83 -77.29 -41.38 -8.31
N PHE A 84 -77.11 -41.97 -9.49
CA PHE A 84 -78.02 -42.95 -10.06
C PHE A 84 -77.36 -44.32 -10.08
N GLY A 85 -78.13 -45.36 -10.40
CA GLY A 85 -77.58 -46.69 -10.63
C GLY A 85 -76.54 -46.68 -11.76
N GLY A 86 -75.35 -47.17 -11.43
CA GLY A 86 -74.21 -47.41 -12.31
C GLY A 86 -74.34 -48.68 -13.16
N ASP A 87 -73.23 -49.12 -13.76
CA ASP A 87 -73.13 -50.33 -14.59
C ASP A 87 -71.83 -51.08 -14.30
N ALA A 88 -71.70 -52.31 -14.81
CA ALA A 88 -70.44 -53.07 -14.73
C ALA A 88 -69.52 -52.77 -15.94
N LEU A 89 -69.99 -52.02 -16.94
CA LEU A 89 -69.22 -51.64 -18.11
C LEU A 89 -68.00 -50.79 -17.69
N GLY A 90 -66.80 -51.22 -18.07
CA GLY A 90 -65.55 -50.55 -17.71
C GLY A 90 -65.09 -50.77 -16.26
N ALA A 91 -65.83 -51.53 -15.44
CA ALA A 91 -65.46 -51.79 -14.05
C ALA A 91 -64.21 -52.67 -13.93
N LEU A 92 -63.41 -52.44 -12.88
CA LEU A 92 -62.32 -53.36 -12.54
C LEU A 92 -62.87 -54.74 -12.14
N PRO A 93 -62.10 -55.83 -12.32
CA PRO A 93 -62.53 -57.16 -11.91
C PRO A 93 -62.98 -57.17 -10.45
N THR A 94 -64.10 -57.82 -10.16
CA THR A 94 -64.75 -57.94 -8.82
C THR A 94 -65.55 -56.73 -8.32
N VAL A 95 -65.57 -55.60 -9.05
CA VAL A 95 -66.40 -54.44 -8.70
C VAL A 95 -67.81 -54.62 -9.29
N PRO A 96 -68.87 -54.74 -8.47
CA PRO A 96 -70.24 -54.85 -8.97
C PRO A 96 -70.77 -53.50 -9.46
N ALA A 97 -71.84 -53.52 -10.27
CA ALA A 97 -72.58 -52.30 -10.60
C ALA A 97 -73.16 -51.68 -9.32
N GLY A 98 -72.95 -50.37 -9.11
CA GLY A 98 -73.49 -49.65 -7.96
C GLY A 98 -73.96 -48.24 -8.32
N GLY A 99 -73.16 -47.20 -8.06
CA GLY A 99 -73.51 -45.79 -8.21
C GLY A 99 -72.80 -45.10 -9.37
N SER A 100 -73.27 -43.92 -9.78
CA SER A 100 -72.60 -43.11 -10.81
C SER A 100 -72.60 -41.63 -10.45
N ILE A 101 -71.50 -40.93 -10.66
CA ILE A 101 -71.47 -39.46 -10.50
C ILE A 101 -72.26 -38.82 -11.64
N SER A 102 -73.33 -38.10 -11.30
CA SER A 102 -74.33 -37.70 -12.29
C SER A 102 -74.66 -36.21 -12.22
N PRO A 103 -73.81 -35.37 -12.84
CA PRO A 103 -74.14 -33.97 -13.03
C PRO A 103 -75.44 -33.77 -13.83
N GLN A 104 -76.29 -32.86 -13.35
CA GLN A 104 -77.46 -32.39 -14.07
C GLN A 104 -77.24 -30.97 -14.60
N GLY A 105 -78.06 -30.55 -15.57
CA GLY A 105 -78.01 -29.25 -16.23
C GLY A 105 -78.11 -28.07 -15.26
N GLY A 106 -78.66 -28.25 -14.06
CA GLY A 106 -78.71 -27.25 -13.00
C GLY A 106 -80.14 -26.76 -12.76
N ASN A 107 -80.28 -25.46 -12.50
CA ASN A 107 -81.58 -24.83 -12.38
C ASN A 107 -82.30 -24.69 -13.75
N ALA A 108 -83.45 -24.01 -13.80
CA ALA A 108 -84.21 -23.80 -15.04
C ALA A 108 -83.44 -23.06 -16.15
N SER A 109 -82.32 -22.41 -15.83
CA SER A 109 -81.41 -21.73 -16.78
C SER A 109 -80.23 -22.61 -17.21
N ASN A 110 -80.21 -23.90 -16.83
CA ASN A 110 -79.12 -24.83 -17.09
C ASN A 110 -77.75 -24.31 -16.58
N SER A 111 -77.74 -23.86 -15.32
CA SER A 111 -76.61 -23.18 -14.68
C SER A 111 -75.30 -23.96 -14.63
N ASN A 112 -75.33 -25.29 -14.79
CA ASN A 112 -74.13 -26.12 -14.83
C ASN A 112 -73.51 -26.25 -16.24
N ASN A 113 -74.03 -25.57 -17.26
CA ASN A 113 -73.35 -25.52 -18.56
C ASN A 113 -71.97 -24.84 -18.43
N GLY A 114 -70.90 -25.57 -18.76
CA GLY A 114 -69.51 -25.14 -18.59
C GLY A 114 -68.80 -25.76 -17.37
N MET A 115 -69.49 -26.59 -16.61
CA MET A 115 -68.90 -27.32 -15.49
C MET A 115 -67.77 -28.27 -15.93
N SER A 116 -66.91 -28.66 -15.00
CA SER A 116 -65.86 -29.64 -15.24
C SER A 116 -65.72 -30.67 -14.13
N ILE A 117 -65.47 -31.92 -14.53
CA ILE A 117 -64.94 -32.98 -13.66
C ILE A 117 -63.43 -33.02 -13.91
N ILE A 118 -62.62 -32.97 -12.84
CA ILE A 118 -61.15 -32.94 -12.93
C ILE A 118 -60.60 -34.12 -12.13
N LEU A 119 -59.84 -34.99 -12.79
CA LEU A 119 -59.12 -36.11 -12.23
C LEU A 119 -57.65 -35.73 -12.11
N GLN A 120 -57.00 -36.03 -10.98
CA GLN A 120 -55.57 -35.81 -10.78
C GLN A 120 -54.90 -37.09 -10.26
N CYS A 121 -53.77 -37.48 -10.82
CA CYS A 121 -52.98 -38.63 -10.34
C CYS A 121 -51.48 -38.44 -10.63
N SER A 122 -50.63 -39.25 -10.00
CA SER A 122 -49.22 -39.41 -10.40
C SER A 122 -49.12 -40.57 -11.38
N THR A 123 -48.44 -40.37 -12.52
CA THR A 123 -48.13 -41.41 -13.50
C THR A 123 -46.66 -41.86 -13.40
N VAL A 124 -45.94 -41.45 -12.34
CA VAL A 124 -44.58 -41.93 -12.04
C VAL A 124 -44.54 -43.46 -12.03
N GLY A 125 -43.64 -44.03 -12.85
CA GLY A 125 -43.44 -45.47 -12.98
C GLY A 125 -44.34 -46.17 -14.00
N PHE A 126 -45.18 -45.43 -14.73
CA PHE A 126 -46.08 -45.97 -15.74
C PHE A 126 -45.88 -45.27 -17.10
N GLN A 127 -46.00 -46.05 -18.18
CA GLN A 127 -46.07 -45.59 -19.57
C GLN A 127 -47.39 -46.04 -20.21
N ASP A 128 -47.63 -45.71 -21.49
CA ASP A 128 -48.83 -46.13 -22.23
C ASP A 128 -50.14 -45.72 -21.54
N ILE A 129 -50.22 -44.45 -21.11
CA ILE A 129 -51.32 -43.97 -20.29
C ILE A 129 -52.66 -44.09 -21.04
N ARG A 130 -53.65 -44.67 -20.37
CA ARG A 130 -55.02 -44.77 -20.87
C ARG A 130 -56.01 -44.28 -19.83
N VAL A 131 -57.05 -43.59 -20.30
CA VAL A 131 -58.16 -43.14 -19.47
C VAL A 131 -59.47 -43.66 -20.05
N SER A 132 -60.30 -44.26 -19.20
CA SER A 132 -61.58 -44.81 -19.60
C SER A 132 -62.67 -44.55 -18.56
N TRP A 133 -63.93 -44.49 -18.98
CA TRP A 133 -65.09 -44.43 -18.09
C TRP A 133 -66.36 -44.88 -18.84
N ALA A 134 -67.32 -45.42 -18.10
CA ALA A 134 -68.66 -45.64 -18.63
C ALA A 134 -69.48 -44.35 -18.54
N GLN A 135 -70.21 -44.02 -19.60
CA GLN A 135 -71.12 -42.89 -19.61
C GLN A 135 -72.48 -43.21 -20.21
N ARG A 136 -73.50 -42.47 -19.77
CA ARG A 136 -74.84 -42.38 -20.39
C ARG A 136 -75.49 -41.05 -20.02
N GLY A 137 -76.66 -40.77 -20.55
CA GLY A 137 -77.38 -39.57 -20.17
C GLY A 137 -78.84 -39.56 -20.58
N THR A 138 -79.43 -38.38 -20.50
CA THR A 138 -80.78 -38.11 -21.00
C THR A 138 -80.73 -37.28 -22.28
N ALA A 139 -81.81 -37.33 -23.07
CA ALA A 139 -81.93 -36.53 -24.30
C ALA A 139 -81.81 -35.01 -24.07
N THR A 140 -82.01 -34.54 -22.82
CA THR A 140 -81.91 -33.14 -22.42
C THR A 140 -80.66 -32.81 -21.61
N GLY A 141 -79.77 -33.78 -21.37
CA GLY A 141 -78.50 -33.61 -20.69
C GLY A 141 -77.47 -32.86 -21.53
N PHE A 142 -76.25 -32.73 -21.01
CA PHE A 142 -75.13 -32.08 -21.68
C PHE A 142 -74.84 -32.77 -23.02
N ASN A 143 -74.92 -31.99 -24.09
CA ASN A 143 -74.73 -32.45 -25.45
C ASN A 143 -73.32 -32.20 -26.00
N SER A 144 -72.40 -31.71 -25.19
CA SER A 144 -71.00 -31.54 -25.55
C SER A 144 -70.11 -31.87 -24.36
N ARG A 145 -69.11 -32.72 -24.59
CA ARG A 145 -68.12 -33.15 -23.60
C ARG A 145 -66.73 -32.99 -24.19
N ALA A 146 -65.95 -32.06 -23.66
CA ALA A 146 -64.56 -31.84 -24.07
C ALA A 146 -63.61 -32.51 -23.06
N PHE A 147 -62.75 -33.40 -23.56
CA PHE A 147 -61.79 -34.17 -22.77
C PHE A 147 -60.39 -33.61 -22.99
N ALA A 148 -59.73 -33.21 -21.92
CA ALA A 148 -58.43 -32.56 -21.96
C ALA A 148 -57.47 -33.12 -20.91
N TYR A 149 -56.16 -32.98 -21.13
CA TYR A 149 -55.13 -33.28 -20.15
C TYR A 149 -54.28 -32.05 -19.81
N SER A 150 -53.54 -32.09 -18.70
CA SER A 150 -52.59 -31.08 -18.27
C SER A 150 -51.55 -31.69 -17.31
N THR A 151 -50.33 -31.16 -17.27
CA THR A 151 -49.29 -31.52 -16.29
C THR A 151 -49.07 -30.43 -15.22
N ASP A 152 -49.70 -29.26 -15.38
CA ASP A 152 -49.58 -28.13 -14.45
C ASP A 152 -50.91 -27.74 -13.78
N GLY A 153 -52.02 -28.36 -14.20
CA GLY A 153 -53.37 -28.10 -13.69
C GLY A 153 -53.96 -26.76 -14.14
N VAL A 154 -53.25 -26.00 -14.98
CA VAL A 154 -53.64 -24.66 -15.47
C VAL A 154 -53.85 -24.67 -16.98
N ASN A 155 -52.88 -25.19 -17.73
CA ASN A 155 -52.89 -25.25 -19.18
C ASN A 155 -53.40 -26.61 -19.64
N TYR A 156 -54.60 -26.64 -20.20
CA TYR A 156 -55.25 -27.88 -20.65
C TYR A 156 -55.23 -28.01 -22.17
N THR A 157 -54.83 -29.19 -22.64
CA THR A 157 -54.84 -29.59 -24.05
C THR A 157 -55.97 -30.58 -24.30
N THR A 158 -56.94 -30.22 -25.14
CA THR A 158 -58.06 -31.10 -25.52
C THR A 158 -57.56 -32.24 -26.41
N PHE A 159 -57.80 -33.48 -26.02
CA PHE A 159 -57.47 -34.67 -26.81
C PHE A 159 -58.69 -35.28 -27.52
N ALA A 160 -59.90 -35.03 -27.01
CA ALA A 160 -61.14 -35.48 -27.66
C ALA A 160 -62.31 -34.54 -27.33
N THR A 161 -63.28 -34.46 -28.24
CA THR A 161 -64.56 -33.79 -28.00
C THR A 161 -65.68 -34.67 -28.54
N ASP A 162 -66.64 -35.00 -27.68
CA ASP A 162 -67.85 -35.71 -28.08
C ASP A 162 -69.06 -34.76 -28.05
N THR A 163 -69.83 -34.77 -29.14
CA THR A 163 -70.98 -33.88 -29.37
C THR A 163 -72.25 -34.69 -29.68
N GLY A 164 -73.39 -34.16 -29.24
CA GLY A 164 -74.67 -34.86 -29.22
C GLY A 164 -75.11 -35.24 -27.81
N ALA A 165 -76.43 -35.30 -27.59
CA ALA A 165 -76.98 -35.77 -26.32
C ALA A 165 -76.73 -37.28 -26.14
N LEU A 166 -76.30 -37.69 -24.94
CA LEU A 166 -76.14 -39.10 -24.61
C LEU A 166 -77.50 -39.81 -24.56
N THR A 167 -77.49 -41.12 -24.84
CA THR A 167 -78.68 -41.97 -24.74
C THR A 167 -78.78 -42.66 -23.38
N ALA A 168 -79.89 -43.37 -23.17
CA ALA A 168 -80.10 -44.20 -21.99
C ALA A 168 -79.23 -45.48 -21.97
N THR A 169 -78.41 -45.72 -22.98
CA THR A 169 -77.51 -46.90 -23.03
C THR A 169 -76.13 -46.49 -22.50
N TRP A 170 -75.54 -47.31 -21.64
CA TRP A 170 -74.15 -47.15 -21.19
C TRP A 170 -73.18 -47.41 -22.35
N VAL A 171 -72.24 -46.50 -22.54
CA VAL A 171 -71.14 -46.61 -23.51
C VAL A 171 -69.82 -46.41 -22.78
N LEU A 172 -68.81 -47.18 -23.16
CA LEU A 172 -67.46 -47.04 -22.62
C LEU A 172 -66.69 -46.06 -23.50
N GLU A 173 -66.20 -45.00 -22.89
CA GLU A 173 -65.11 -44.23 -23.46
C GLU A 173 -63.79 -44.87 -23.01
N ASP A 174 -62.89 -45.15 -23.94
CA ASP A 174 -61.54 -45.65 -23.67
C ASP A 174 -60.59 -44.92 -24.60
N TYR A 175 -59.83 -43.99 -24.03
CA TYR A 175 -58.87 -43.18 -24.76
C TYR A 175 -57.46 -43.72 -24.52
N ASP A 176 -56.84 -44.13 -25.62
CA ASP A 176 -55.42 -44.45 -25.66
C ASP A 176 -54.61 -43.17 -25.79
N LEU A 177 -53.89 -42.81 -24.74
CA LEU A 177 -53.03 -41.63 -24.67
C LEU A 177 -51.55 -42.00 -24.66
N SER A 178 -51.20 -43.25 -25.01
CA SER A 178 -49.82 -43.74 -25.13
C SER A 178 -48.94 -42.88 -26.04
N ALA A 179 -49.53 -42.20 -27.03
CA ALA A 179 -48.78 -41.29 -27.92
C ALA A 179 -48.49 -39.91 -27.30
N ILE A 180 -48.92 -39.66 -26.06
CA ILE A 180 -48.75 -38.39 -25.35
C ILE A 180 -47.68 -38.57 -24.26
N ASN A 181 -46.41 -38.55 -24.68
CA ASN A 181 -45.26 -38.78 -23.81
C ASN A 181 -45.22 -37.84 -22.59
N ALA A 182 -45.80 -36.63 -22.71
CA ALA A 182 -45.89 -35.68 -21.59
C ALA A 182 -46.69 -36.22 -20.38
N LEU A 183 -47.45 -37.31 -20.54
CA LEU A 183 -48.20 -37.95 -19.46
C LEU A 183 -47.41 -39.06 -18.76
N GLU A 184 -46.28 -39.49 -19.30
CA GLU A 184 -45.54 -40.65 -18.80
C GLU A 184 -44.57 -40.22 -17.70
N GLY A 185 -44.57 -40.94 -16.57
CA GLY A 185 -43.62 -40.67 -15.49
C GLY A 185 -43.82 -39.37 -14.71
N ASP A 186 -44.91 -38.62 -14.93
CA ASP A 186 -45.14 -37.31 -14.31
C ASP A 186 -45.75 -37.44 -12.90
N SER A 187 -45.23 -36.66 -11.95
CA SER A 187 -45.69 -36.65 -10.56
C SER A 187 -47.11 -36.10 -10.35
N SER A 188 -47.67 -35.35 -11.31
CA SER A 188 -49.01 -34.77 -11.22
C SER A 188 -49.64 -34.49 -12.59
N VAL A 189 -50.41 -35.46 -13.09
CA VAL A 189 -51.22 -35.34 -14.30
C VAL A 189 -52.68 -35.03 -13.96
N PHE A 190 -53.31 -34.16 -14.76
CA PHE A 190 -54.72 -33.80 -14.68
C PHE A 190 -55.48 -34.22 -15.94
N PHE A 191 -56.65 -34.82 -15.79
CA PHE A 191 -57.61 -35.04 -16.87
C PHE A 191 -58.91 -34.28 -16.57
N ARG A 192 -59.43 -33.55 -17.55
CA ARG A 192 -60.63 -32.73 -17.39
C ARG A 192 -61.71 -33.09 -18.39
N ILE A 193 -62.93 -33.27 -17.89
CA ILE A 193 -64.14 -33.45 -18.67
C ILE A 193 -65.00 -32.18 -18.50
N THR A 194 -65.08 -31.34 -19.53
CA THR A 194 -65.93 -30.15 -19.52
C THR A 194 -67.27 -30.43 -20.18
N LEU A 195 -68.37 -30.20 -19.46
CA LEU A 195 -69.73 -30.50 -19.91
C LEU A 195 -70.50 -29.21 -20.25
N THR A 196 -71.14 -29.18 -21.42
CA THR A 196 -72.01 -28.06 -21.81
C THR A 196 -73.16 -28.52 -22.72
N GLY A 197 -74.12 -27.62 -22.96
CA GLY A 197 -75.25 -27.84 -23.84
C GLY A 197 -76.41 -28.66 -23.27
N ALA A 198 -76.56 -28.73 -21.94
CA ALA A 198 -77.79 -29.20 -21.31
C ALA A 198 -78.94 -28.27 -21.68
N THR A 199 -80.10 -28.86 -21.98
CA THR A 199 -81.31 -28.15 -22.42
C THR A 199 -82.43 -28.17 -21.38
N ALA A 200 -82.29 -28.96 -20.31
CA ALA A 200 -83.17 -28.93 -19.15
C ALA A 200 -82.37 -29.10 -17.85
N GLY A 201 -82.82 -28.46 -16.76
CA GLY A 201 -82.14 -28.49 -15.47
C GLY A 201 -81.95 -29.90 -14.88
N THR A 202 -82.93 -30.79 -15.10
CA THR A 202 -82.85 -32.21 -14.67
C THR A 202 -82.18 -33.13 -15.71
N GLY A 203 -81.83 -32.60 -16.89
CA GLY A 203 -81.08 -33.34 -17.89
C GLY A 203 -79.70 -33.69 -17.37
N ASN A 204 -79.26 -34.94 -17.49
CA ASN A 204 -78.03 -35.40 -16.84
C ASN A 204 -77.13 -36.21 -17.76
N ASN A 205 -75.83 -36.18 -17.44
CA ASN A 205 -74.84 -37.13 -17.91
C ASN A 205 -74.28 -37.86 -16.69
N ARG A 206 -74.08 -39.16 -16.82
CA ARG A 206 -73.67 -40.05 -15.74
C ARG A 206 -72.33 -40.64 -16.11
N PHE A 207 -71.41 -40.64 -15.15
CA PHE A 207 -70.08 -41.21 -15.30
C PHE A 207 -69.88 -42.26 -14.21
N ASP A 208 -69.40 -43.41 -14.63
CA ASP A 208 -69.16 -44.54 -13.75
C ASP A 208 -67.86 -45.25 -14.17
N ASN A 209 -67.24 -45.99 -13.26
CA ASN A 209 -66.03 -46.76 -13.50
C ASN A 209 -64.90 -45.95 -14.16
N ILE A 210 -64.58 -44.77 -13.61
CA ILE A 210 -63.53 -43.91 -14.14
C ILE A 210 -62.18 -44.54 -13.80
N LEU A 211 -61.41 -44.93 -14.81
CA LEU A 211 -60.14 -45.64 -14.68
C LEU A 211 -59.03 -44.90 -15.42
N ILE A 212 -57.91 -44.68 -14.72
CA ILE A 212 -56.62 -44.31 -15.28
C ILE A 212 -55.68 -45.48 -15.08
N LYS A 213 -55.06 -45.97 -16.14
CA LYS A 213 -54.13 -47.10 -16.13
C LYS A 213 -52.91 -46.82 -17.00
N GLY A 214 -51.83 -47.53 -16.74
CA GLY A 214 -50.62 -47.52 -17.57
C GLY A 214 -49.85 -48.83 -17.42
N THR A 215 -48.94 -49.11 -18.34
CA THR A 215 -48.08 -50.30 -18.29
C THR A 215 -46.97 -50.08 -17.27
N PRO A 216 -46.78 -50.98 -16.28
CA PRO A 216 -45.58 -51.01 -15.45
C PRO A 216 -44.39 -51.37 -16.32
N GLY A 217 -43.36 -50.54 -16.28
CA GLY A 217 -42.23 -50.67 -17.19
C GLY A 217 -42.21 -49.52 -18.17
N GLY A 218 -41.85 -48.35 -17.65
CA GLY A 218 -41.17 -47.34 -18.44
C GLY A 218 -39.77 -47.84 -18.77
N ALA A 219 -39.65 -48.84 -19.64
CA ALA A 219 -38.37 -49.09 -20.29
C ALA A 219 -38.37 -48.22 -21.54
N ASP A 220 -37.90 -47.00 -21.39
CA ASP A 220 -37.26 -46.33 -22.52
C ASP A 220 -36.33 -47.38 -23.18
N PRO A 221 -36.42 -47.71 -24.48
CA PRO A 221 -35.43 -48.56 -25.15
C PRO A 221 -34.32 -47.73 -25.80
N THR A 222 -34.43 -46.41 -25.71
CA THR A 222 -33.50 -45.46 -26.27
C THR A 222 -32.37 -45.31 -25.27
N PRO A 223 -31.14 -45.69 -25.61
CA PRO A 223 -30.03 -45.40 -24.73
C PRO A 223 -29.89 -43.89 -24.55
N PRO A 224 -29.51 -43.42 -23.36
CA PRO A 224 -29.33 -42.00 -23.13
C PRO A 224 -28.26 -41.47 -24.08
N VAL A 225 -28.50 -40.32 -24.73
CA VAL A 225 -27.55 -39.69 -25.65
C VAL A 225 -27.05 -38.39 -25.06
N ALA A 226 -25.75 -38.13 -25.16
CA ALA A 226 -25.17 -36.86 -24.73
C ALA A 226 -25.73 -35.69 -25.55
N SER A 227 -26.40 -34.77 -24.87
CA SER A 227 -26.97 -33.56 -25.47
C SER A 227 -26.11 -32.31 -25.22
N ALA A 228 -25.36 -32.30 -24.13
CA ALA A 228 -24.38 -31.25 -23.82
C ALA A 228 -23.28 -31.78 -22.90
N PHE A 229 -22.09 -31.20 -23.06
CA PHE A 229 -20.96 -31.37 -22.15
C PHE A 229 -20.63 -30.03 -21.49
N SER A 230 -20.23 -30.06 -20.22
CA SER A 230 -19.67 -28.92 -19.51
C SER A 230 -18.42 -29.38 -18.75
N PRO A 231 -17.21 -28.96 -19.12
CA PRO A 231 -16.91 -28.05 -20.23
C PRO A 231 -17.36 -28.61 -21.59
N ALA A 232 -17.68 -27.73 -22.52
CA ALA A 232 -17.99 -28.13 -23.90
C ALA A 232 -16.81 -28.88 -24.54
N ASP A 233 -17.07 -29.74 -25.52
CA ASP A 233 -15.98 -30.38 -26.27
C ASP A 233 -15.10 -29.33 -26.99
N ASN A 234 -13.79 -29.54 -26.95
CA ASN A 234 -12.74 -28.60 -27.34
C ASN A 234 -12.77 -27.26 -26.57
N ALA A 235 -13.42 -27.19 -25.41
CA ALA A 235 -13.39 -26.00 -24.59
C ALA A 235 -11.95 -25.67 -24.19
N VAL A 236 -11.59 -24.40 -24.34
CA VAL A 236 -10.35 -23.84 -23.82
C VAL A 236 -10.66 -23.00 -22.59
N ASN A 237 -9.67 -22.73 -21.76
CA ASN A 237 -9.79 -21.90 -20.57
C ASN A 237 -10.73 -22.46 -19.49
N VAL A 238 -10.81 -23.78 -19.36
CA VAL A 238 -11.61 -24.44 -18.32
C VAL A 238 -10.98 -24.27 -16.94
N PRO A 239 -11.69 -23.79 -15.90
CA PRO A 239 -11.13 -23.68 -14.55
C PRO A 239 -10.48 -24.99 -14.07
N VAL A 240 -9.36 -24.91 -13.36
CA VAL A 240 -8.69 -26.11 -12.82
C VAL A 240 -9.53 -26.87 -11.77
N SER A 241 -10.47 -26.18 -11.13
CA SER A 241 -11.46 -26.76 -10.22
C SER A 241 -12.76 -27.17 -10.92
N ALA A 242 -12.78 -27.22 -12.26
CA ALA A 242 -13.97 -27.61 -12.99
C ALA A 242 -14.40 -29.02 -12.58
N THR A 243 -15.70 -29.22 -12.44
CA THR A 243 -16.33 -30.53 -12.24
C THR A 243 -17.01 -30.92 -13.56
N PRO A 244 -16.38 -31.76 -14.40
CA PRO A 244 -16.96 -32.15 -15.68
C PRO A 244 -18.36 -32.75 -15.50
N SER A 245 -19.30 -32.33 -16.34
CA SER A 245 -20.66 -32.83 -16.35
C SER A 245 -21.16 -33.09 -17.76
N ILE A 246 -22.04 -34.07 -17.87
CA ILE A 246 -22.69 -34.51 -19.10
C ILE A 246 -24.20 -34.48 -18.88
N VAL A 247 -24.92 -33.83 -19.80
CA VAL A 247 -26.39 -33.80 -19.83
C VAL A 247 -26.87 -34.78 -20.90
N LEU A 248 -27.70 -35.72 -20.49
CA LEU A 248 -28.21 -36.78 -21.35
C LEU A 248 -29.66 -36.49 -21.78
N SER A 249 -30.11 -37.16 -22.84
CA SER A 249 -31.45 -37.00 -23.43
C SER A 249 -32.61 -37.28 -22.47
N GLU A 250 -32.33 -37.97 -21.37
CA GLU A 250 -33.32 -38.52 -20.44
C GLU A 250 -32.70 -38.73 -19.04
N PRO A 251 -33.53 -38.89 -17.98
CA PRO A 251 -33.06 -39.21 -16.63
C PRO A 251 -32.19 -40.48 -16.59
N VAL A 252 -31.11 -40.43 -15.82
CA VAL A 252 -30.12 -41.52 -15.73
C VAL A 252 -29.81 -41.95 -14.30
N GLN A 253 -29.11 -43.07 -14.18
CA GLN A 253 -28.56 -43.64 -12.96
C GLN A 253 -27.11 -44.13 -13.19
N LYS A 254 -26.46 -44.48 -12.08
CA LYS A 254 -25.10 -45.03 -12.08
C LYS A 254 -25.12 -46.50 -12.52
N GLY A 255 -24.35 -46.84 -13.55
CA GLY A 255 -24.09 -48.23 -13.93
C GLY A 255 -22.84 -48.80 -13.26
N THR A 256 -22.00 -49.50 -14.01
CA THR A 256 -20.78 -50.15 -13.50
C THR A 256 -19.51 -49.74 -14.25
N GLY A 257 -18.36 -49.81 -13.59
CA GLY A 257 -17.05 -49.49 -14.18
C GLY A 257 -16.43 -48.20 -13.65
N ASN A 258 -15.41 -47.72 -14.36
CA ASN A 258 -14.64 -46.53 -14.00
C ASN A 258 -14.65 -45.51 -15.13
N ILE A 259 -14.80 -44.24 -14.80
CA ILE A 259 -14.56 -43.11 -15.69
C ILE A 259 -13.08 -42.75 -15.60
N LEU A 260 -12.42 -42.57 -16.75
CA LEU A 260 -11.01 -42.16 -16.81
C LEU A 260 -10.89 -40.71 -17.25
N ILE A 261 -10.01 -39.99 -16.57
CA ILE A 261 -9.51 -38.67 -16.98
C ILE A 261 -8.07 -38.85 -17.42
N LYS A 262 -7.73 -38.42 -18.64
CA LYS A 262 -6.40 -38.62 -19.22
C LYS A 262 -5.83 -37.31 -19.75
N ARG A 263 -4.50 -37.18 -19.71
CA ARG A 263 -3.80 -36.04 -20.32
C ARG A 263 -3.72 -36.20 -21.82
N SER A 264 -4.08 -35.15 -22.56
CA SER A 264 -4.07 -35.15 -24.03
C SER A 264 -2.65 -35.18 -24.61
N SER A 265 -1.63 -34.83 -23.84
CA SER A 265 -0.24 -34.75 -24.29
C SER A 265 0.45 -36.10 -24.48
N ASP A 266 0.12 -37.08 -23.63
CA ASP A 266 0.85 -38.35 -23.53
C ASP A 266 -0.03 -39.58 -23.22
N ASP A 267 -1.36 -39.41 -23.23
CA ASP A 267 -2.35 -40.43 -22.87
C ASP A 267 -2.22 -41.00 -21.45
N SER A 268 -1.44 -40.35 -20.58
CA SER A 268 -1.33 -40.77 -19.18
C SER A 268 -2.64 -40.56 -18.43
N VAL A 269 -2.98 -41.50 -17.54
CA VAL A 269 -4.17 -41.39 -16.67
C VAL A 269 -3.90 -40.35 -15.60
N PHE A 270 -4.69 -39.29 -15.57
CA PHE A 270 -4.73 -38.30 -14.51
C PHE A 270 -5.49 -38.85 -13.30
N GLU A 271 -6.68 -39.42 -13.53
CA GLU A 271 -7.48 -40.06 -12.49
C GLU A 271 -8.36 -41.19 -13.05
N SER A 272 -8.63 -42.22 -12.23
CA SER A 272 -9.59 -43.30 -12.52
C SER A 272 -10.63 -43.34 -11.40
N ILE A 273 -11.88 -42.98 -11.74
CA ILE A 273 -12.96 -42.77 -10.77
C ILE A 273 -14.00 -43.88 -10.94
N ALA A 274 -14.22 -44.69 -9.90
CA ALA A 274 -15.30 -45.67 -9.92
C ALA A 274 -16.66 -44.97 -9.96
N VAL A 275 -17.57 -45.41 -10.84
CA VAL A 275 -18.92 -44.82 -10.96
C VAL A 275 -19.68 -44.86 -9.63
N SER A 276 -19.44 -45.89 -8.81
CA SER A 276 -20.01 -46.02 -7.47
C SER A 276 -19.47 -45.02 -6.44
N SER A 277 -18.38 -44.31 -6.73
CA SER A 277 -17.78 -43.31 -5.84
C SER A 277 -18.71 -42.12 -5.58
N SER A 278 -18.55 -41.46 -4.44
CA SER A 278 -19.23 -40.18 -4.14
C SER A 278 -18.80 -39.04 -5.08
N GLN A 279 -17.67 -39.19 -5.78
CA GLN A 279 -17.17 -38.27 -6.79
C GLN A 279 -18.02 -38.22 -8.07
N VAL A 280 -18.85 -39.24 -8.31
CA VAL A 280 -19.82 -39.22 -9.40
C VAL A 280 -21.19 -38.94 -8.79
N VAL A 281 -21.86 -37.89 -9.24
CA VAL A 281 -23.21 -37.52 -8.76
C VAL A 281 -24.16 -37.53 -9.93
N VAL A 282 -25.30 -38.20 -9.77
CA VAL A 282 -26.36 -38.23 -10.77
C VAL A 282 -27.55 -37.46 -10.25
N ALA A 283 -27.97 -36.44 -10.99
CA ALA A 283 -29.14 -35.61 -10.70
C ALA A 283 -30.02 -35.56 -11.96
N THR A 284 -31.16 -36.23 -11.91
CA THR A 284 -32.06 -36.45 -13.06
C THR A 284 -31.29 -36.96 -14.28
N ASN A 285 -31.11 -36.15 -15.33
CA ASN A 285 -30.44 -36.49 -16.58
C ASN A 285 -29.00 -35.94 -16.66
N THR A 286 -28.45 -35.43 -15.57
CA THR A 286 -27.10 -34.86 -15.51
C THR A 286 -26.20 -35.72 -14.63
N VAL A 287 -25.04 -36.10 -15.17
CA VAL A 287 -23.97 -36.76 -14.41
C VAL A 287 -22.83 -35.77 -14.22
N THR A 288 -22.48 -35.49 -12.96
CA THR A 288 -21.35 -34.66 -12.57
C THR A 288 -20.22 -35.53 -12.03
N ILE A 289 -18.99 -35.23 -12.44
CA ILE A 289 -17.77 -35.94 -12.10
C ILE A 289 -16.86 -34.94 -11.38
N ASP A 290 -16.49 -35.27 -10.14
CA ASP A 290 -15.68 -34.42 -9.25
C ASP A 290 -14.31 -35.08 -9.03
N PRO A 291 -13.25 -34.65 -9.74
CA PRO A 291 -11.89 -35.17 -9.55
C PRO A 291 -11.40 -34.98 -8.10
N ALA A 292 -10.59 -35.91 -7.59
CA ALA A 292 -10.11 -35.85 -6.20
C ALA A 292 -9.11 -34.70 -5.96
N VAL A 293 -8.48 -34.20 -7.03
CA VAL A 293 -7.54 -33.09 -7.04
C VAL A 293 -7.82 -32.19 -8.24
N ASP A 294 -7.61 -30.89 -8.07
CA ASP A 294 -7.72 -29.92 -9.17
C ASP A 294 -6.82 -30.29 -10.34
N PHE A 295 -7.27 -30.02 -11.56
CA PHE A 295 -6.50 -30.24 -12.78
C PHE A 295 -5.24 -29.34 -12.81
N ALA A 296 -4.17 -29.80 -13.48
CA ALA A 296 -3.03 -28.92 -13.76
C ALA A 296 -3.40 -27.81 -14.76
N ASN A 297 -2.82 -26.63 -14.61
CA ASN A 297 -3.01 -25.49 -15.50
C ASN A 297 -2.43 -25.72 -16.90
N SER A 298 -2.92 -24.99 -17.91
CA SER A 298 -2.47 -25.05 -19.31
C SER A 298 -2.40 -26.48 -19.88
N THR A 299 -3.19 -27.41 -19.34
CA THR A 299 -3.07 -28.83 -19.63
C THR A 299 -4.32 -29.31 -20.33
N GLY A 300 -4.14 -30.00 -21.46
CA GLY A 300 -5.23 -30.69 -22.16
C GLY A 300 -5.63 -31.96 -21.43
N TYR A 301 -6.93 -32.14 -21.20
CA TYR A 301 -7.52 -33.36 -20.68
C TYR A 301 -8.62 -33.88 -21.60
N TYR A 302 -8.85 -35.19 -21.57
CA TYR A 302 -9.99 -35.83 -22.21
C TYR A 302 -10.58 -36.91 -21.32
N MET A 303 -11.85 -37.22 -21.55
CA MET A 303 -12.65 -38.16 -20.77
C MET A 303 -12.87 -39.46 -21.53
N GLU A 304 -12.68 -40.61 -20.87
CA GLU A 304 -13.14 -41.92 -21.37
C GLU A 304 -14.20 -42.48 -20.42
N ILE A 305 -15.39 -42.75 -20.97
CA ILE A 305 -16.52 -43.32 -20.26
C ILE A 305 -16.83 -44.66 -20.93
N PRO A 306 -16.62 -45.81 -20.27
CA PRO A 306 -16.95 -47.09 -20.89
C PRO A 306 -18.47 -47.24 -21.02
N ALA A 307 -18.92 -48.01 -22.02
CA ALA A 307 -20.33 -48.37 -22.15
C ALA A 307 -20.82 -49.05 -20.85
N GLY A 308 -22.02 -48.66 -20.40
CA GLY A 308 -22.61 -49.16 -19.14
C GLY A 308 -22.07 -48.49 -17.86
N ALA A 309 -21.20 -47.47 -17.97
CA ALA A 309 -20.85 -46.63 -16.81
C ALA A 309 -22.01 -45.72 -16.38
N ILE A 310 -22.88 -45.35 -17.31
CA ILE A 310 -24.09 -44.57 -17.08
C ILE A 310 -25.22 -45.33 -17.77
N GLU A 311 -26.35 -45.49 -17.09
CA GLU A 311 -27.56 -46.15 -17.60
C GLU A 311 -28.72 -45.18 -17.47
N ASP A 312 -29.73 -45.21 -18.34
CA ASP A 312 -30.99 -44.52 -18.02
C ASP A 312 -31.72 -45.20 -16.84
N ILE A 313 -32.82 -44.62 -16.35
CA ILE A 313 -33.64 -45.24 -15.29
C ILE A 313 -34.25 -46.57 -15.75
N ALA A 314 -34.40 -46.76 -17.05
CA ALA A 314 -34.88 -47.98 -17.69
C ALA A 314 -33.82 -49.09 -17.79
N GLY A 315 -32.53 -48.78 -17.57
CA GLY A 315 -31.40 -49.69 -17.62
C GLY A 315 -30.73 -49.84 -19.00
N ASN A 316 -30.91 -48.92 -19.95
CA ASN A 316 -30.06 -48.95 -21.17
C ASN A 316 -28.74 -48.21 -20.95
N ASP A 317 -27.67 -48.85 -21.41
CA ASP A 317 -26.31 -48.31 -21.32
C ASP A 317 -26.12 -47.10 -22.22
N TYR A 318 -25.64 -45.98 -21.65
CA TYR A 318 -24.96 -44.97 -22.44
C TYR A 318 -23.83 -45.64 -23.23
N ALA A 319 -23.78 -45.41 -24.54
CA ALA A 319 -22.78 -46.01 -25.43
C ALA A 319 -21.32 -45.69 -25.04
N GLY A 320 -21.11 -44.67 -24.21
CA GLY A 320 -19.82 -44.26 -23.69
C GLY A 320 -19.07 -43.28 -24.59
N LEU A 321 -17.86 -42.90 -24.16
CA LEU A 321 -16.93 -42.02 -24.84
C LEU A 321 -15.56 -42.72 -24.90
N THR A 322 -14.99 -42.81 -26.09
CA THR A 322 -13.67 -43.43 -26.31
C THR A 322 -12.80 -42.52 -27.17
N GLY A 323 -11.51 -42.41 -26.81
CA GLY A 323 -10.53 -41.61 -27.55
C GLY A 323 -10.54 -40.11 -27.21
N ASN A 324 -9.42 -39.46 -27.51
CA ASN A 324 -9.11 -38.09 -27.11
C ASN A 324 -9.84 -36.98 -27.89
N ALA A 325 -10.66 -37.33 -28.88
CA ALA A 325 -11.43 -36.38 -29.68
C ALA A 325 -12.93 -36.38 -29.34
N ALA A 326 -13.39 -37.24 -28.44
CA ALA A 326 -14.81 -37.42 -28.15
C ALA A 326 -15.35 -36.39 -27.14
N TRP A 327 -14.63 -36.16 -26.05
CA TRP A 327 -14.87 -35.07 -25.11
C TRP A 327 -13.54 -34.65 -24.49
N ASN A 328 -13.04 -33.51 -24.94
CA ASN A 328 -11.77 -32.96 -24.51
C ASN A 328 -11.89 -31.48 -24.17
N PHE A 329 -10.99 -31.01 -23.31
CA PHE A 329 -10.86 -29.60 -22.98
C PHE A 329 -9.42 -29.27 -22.57
N THR A 330 -9.07 -28.00 -22.68
CA THR A 330 -7.80 -27.49 -22.15
C THR A 330 -8.13 -26.61 -20.95
N THR A 331 -7.51 -26.92 -19.81
CA THR A 331 -7.65 -26.10 -18.62
C THR A 331 -7.10 -24.71 -18.89
N ILE A 332 -7.66 -23.76 -18.16
CA ILE A 332 -7.14 -22.41 -18.07
C ILE A 332 -5.65 -22.52 -17.80
N ALA A 333 -4.90 -21.71 -18.54
CA ALA A 333 -3.58 -21.33 -18.06
C ALA A 333 -3.73 -20.82 -16.62
N PRO A 334 -2.68 -20.89 -15.78
CA PRO A 334 -2.77 -20.50 -14.37
C PRO A 334 -3.64 -19.28 -14.24
N ALA A 335 -4.77 -19.41 -13.53
CA ALA A 335 -5.74 -18.34 -13.46
C ALA A 335 -4.98 -17.09 -12.98
N VAL A 336 -4.85 -16.11 -13.88
CA VAL A 336 -4.55 -14.75 -13.45
C VAL A 336 -5.65 -14.40 -12.46
N SER A 337 -5.26 -14.04 -11.25
CA SER A 337 -6.14 -13.48 -10.24
C SER A 337 -7.07 -12.43 -10.88
N PRO A 338 -8.31 -12.25 -10.40
CA PRO A 338 -9.33 -11.45 -11.09
C PRO A 338 -8.77 -10.07 -11.39
N MET A 339 -8.99 -9.52 -12.60
CA MET A 339 -8.63 -8.14 -13.02
C MET A 339 -7.76 -7.46 -11.97
N ALA A 340 -6.46 -7.78 -11.96
CA ALA A 340 -5.62 -7.23 -10.93
C ALA A 340 -5.57 -5.72 -11.17
N THR A 341 -6.24 -4.98 -10.29
CA THR A 341 -5.94 -3.57 -10.10
C THR A 341 -4.55 -3.56 -9.49
N GLU A 342 -3.54 -3.67 -10.33
CA GLU A 342 -2.16 -3.53 -9.88
C GLU A 342 -1.95 -2.06 -9.54
N THR A 343 -1.47 -1.82 -8.34
CA THR A 343 -1.05 -0.51 -7.86
C THR A 343 0.47 -0.48 -7.96
N PHE A 344 1.00 0.18 -8.99
CA PHE A 344 2.43 0.47 -8.98
C PHE A 344 2.67 1.58 -7.97
N ALA A 345 3.55 1.37 -7.00
CA ALA A 345 4.11 2.45 -6.22
C ALA A 345 5.57 2.56 -6.64
N SER A 346 5.91 3.57 -7.45
CA SER A 346 7.30 3.82 -7.80
C SER A 346 8.05 4.28 -6.54
N GLY A 347 8.67 3.35 -5.83
CA GLY A 347 9.75 3.69 -4.89
C GLY A 347 10.95 4.10 -5.74
N TRP A 348 11.16 5.40 -5.94
CA TRP A 348 12.28 5.93 -6.73
C TRP A 348 13.60 5.21 -6.39
N ARG A 349 14.17 4.47 -7.35
CA ARG A 349 15.59 4.05 -7.33
C ARG A 349 16.38 5.04 -8.19
N ILE A 350 17.24 5.84 -7.57
CA ILE A 350 18.24 6.65 -8.28
C ILE A 350 19.19 5.72 -9.02
N ASN A 351 19.30 5.88 -10.34
CA ASN A 351 20.30 5.18 -11.16
C ASN A 351 21.73 5.64 -10.74
N PRO A 352 22.72 4.74 -10.54
CA PRO A 352 24.05 5.11 -10.05
C PRO A 352 24.88 5.97 -11.02
N SER A 353 24.44 6.15 -12.27
CA SER A 353 25.19 6.85 -13.32
C SER A 353 24.89 8.34 -13.48
N GLY A 354 24.20 8.96 -12.51
CA GLY A 354 24.11 10.42 -12.42
C GLY A 354 23.00 11.07 -13.28
N ALA A 355 22.40 12.10 -12.68
CA ALA A 355 21.43 13.04 -13.22
C ALA A 355 20.01 12.51 -13.50
N SER A 356 19.16 12.49 -12.47
CA SER A 356 17.83 13.09 -12.64
C SER A 356 18.04 14.61 -12.64
N THR A 357 17.99 15.24 -13.81
CA THR A 357 17.84 16.69 -13.89
C THR A 357 16.40 17.04 -13.56
N VAL A 358 16.14 17.52 -12.35
CA VAL A 358 15.10 18.54 -12.19
C VAL A 358 15.61 19.74 -12.98
N ALA A 359 15.05 19.97 -14.17
CA ALA A 359 15.33 21.19 -14.89
C ALA A 359 14.50 22.30 -14.23
N ASP A 360 15.08 22.98 -13.22
CA ASP A 360 14.51 24.21 -12.68
C ASP A 360 14.42 25.24 -13.82
N TYR A 361 13.20 25.61 -14.23
CA TYR A 361 13.00 26.61 -15.27
C TYR A 361 12.94 28.01 -14.66
N TYR A 362 14.06 28.72 -14.68
CA TYR A 362 14.13 30.13 -14.27
C TYR A 362 13.78 31.05 -15.45
N ALA A 363 12.67 31.78 -15.36
CA ALA A 363 12.49 32.98 -16.16
C ALA A 363 12.92 34.20 -15.32
N GLU A 364 14.11 34.75 -15.60
CA GLU A 364 14.57 35.98 -14.95
C GLU A 364 13.79 37.20 -15.46
N GLY A 365 13.01 37.81 -14.57
CA GLY A 365 12.49 39.16 -14.72
C GLY A 365 13.01 40.03 -13.58
N SER A 366 13.94 40.93 -13.89
CA SER A 366 14.50 41.91 -12.95
C SER A 366 13.42 42.85 -12.41
N GLY A 367 13.14 42.82 -11.11
CA GLY A 367 12.37 43.88 -10.46
C GLY A 367 11.61 43.46 -9.21
N GLN A 368 11.82 44.19 -8.13
CA GLN A 368 11.03 44.10 -6.91
C GLN A 368 9.55 44.46 -7.19
N GLY A 369 8.62 43.60 -6.78
CA GLY A 369 7.18 43.86 -6.74
C GLY A 369 6.38 42.93 -7.65
N SER A 370 5.57 42.05 -7.04
CA SER A 370 4.60 41.16 -7.69
C SER A 370 5.20 40.04 -8.56
N PHE A 371 5.69 38.99 -7.90
CA PHE A 371 6.09 37.75 -8.56
C PHE A 371 4.85 36.89 -8.85
N ALA A 372 4.34 36.91 -10.08
CA ALA A 372 3.57 35.77 -10.61
C ALA A 372 4.57 34.77 -11.20
N ARG A 373 5.11 33.89 -10.35
CA ARG A 373 5.99 32.77 -10.73
C ARG A 373 5.11 31.57 -11.06
N TYR A 374 5.33 30.96 -12.22
CA TYR A 374 4.65 29.73 -12.67
C TYR A 374 5.74 28.71 -13.02
N ASP A 375 5.82 27.66 -12.21
CA ASP A 375 6.88 26.64 -12.29
C ASP A 375 6.26 25.31 -12.78
N MET A 376 7.01 24.55 -13.60
CA MET A 376 6.63 23.24 -14.13
C MET A 376 7.40 22.13 -13.41
N GLY A 377 6.71 21.12 -12.87
CA GLY A 377 7.34 19.90 -12.34
C GLY A 377 7.44 18.81 -13.40
N VAL A 378 8.58 18.12 -13.50
CA VAL A 378 8.77 17.00 -14.45
C VAL A 378 9.17 15.73 -13.69
N PHE A 379 8.46 14.64 -13.93
CA PHE A 379 8.71 13.32 -13.36
C PHE A 379 9.10 12.35 -14.48
N ASN A 380 10.34 11.86 -14.48
CA ASN A 380 10.77 10.84 -15.44
C ASN A 380 10.56 9.45 -14.84
N PHE A 381 10.01 8.53 -15.62
CA PHE A 381 9.80 7.13 -15.24
C PHE A 381 10.58 6.21 -16.16
N SER A 382 11.17 5.17 -15.59
CA SER A 382 11.94 4.15 -16.31
C SER A 382 11.22 2.78 -16.26
N LYS A 383 11.60 1.86 -17.16
CA LYS A 383 10.99 0.52 -17.30
C LYS A 383 10.96 -0.29 -15.98
N ILE A 384 11.92 -0.07 -15.08
CA ILE A 384 12.03 -0.82 -13.81
C ILE A 384 11.02 -0.34 -12.76
N ASP A 385 10.47 0.87 -12.92
CA ASP A 385 9.53 1.47 -11.96
C ASP A 385 8.11 0.88 -12.07
N PHE A 386 7.81 0.14 -13.14
CA PHE A 386 6.50 -0.48 -13.43
C PHE A 386 6.48 -2.00 -13.31
N ASN A 387 7.52 -2.63 -12.74
CA ASN A 387 7.49 -4.03 -12.30
C ASN A 387 6.94 -5.05 -13.33
N LEU A 388 7.19 -4.85 -14.63
CA LEU A 388 6.73 -5.77 -15.69
C LEU A 388 7.76 -6.88 -15.92
N SER A 389 7.37 -8.14 -15.69
CA SER A 389 8.15 -9.35 -16.02
C SER A 389 8.17 -9.62 -17.54
N GLY A 390 9.07 -10.51 -17.97
CA GLY A 390 9.66 -10.64 -19.31
C GLY A 390 8.75 -10.93 -20.51
N SER A 391 7.43 -10.76 -20.43
CA SER A 391 6.52 -10.77 -21.59
C SER A 391 5.15 -10.07 -21.41
N SER A 392 4.89 -9.37 -20.30
CA SER A 392 3.59 -8.71 -20.05
C SER A 392 3.35 -7.48 -20.94
N GLN A 393 2.12 -7.31 -21.45
CA GLN A 393 1.67 -6.08 -22.13
C GLN A 393 0.50 -5.43 -21.38
N ILE A 394 0.66 -4.16 -21.01
CA ILE A 394 -0.40 -3.26 -20.56
C ILE A 394 -1.30 -2.92 -21.75
N THR A 395 -2.58 -3.27 -21.66
CA THR A 395 -3.59 -3.00 -22.70
C THR A 395 -4.28 -1.64 -22.52
N GLY A 396 -4.16 -1.04 -21.33
CA GLY A 396 -4.67 0.28 -21.01
C GLY A 396 -4.40 0.67 -19.57
N VAL A 397 -4.41 1.97 -19.29
CA VAL A 397 -4.34 2.54 -17.93
C VAL A 397 -5.72 3.13 -17.59
N SER A 398 -6.38 2.60 -16.57
CA SER A 398 -7.77 2.96 -16.21
C SER A 398 -7.86 4.19 -15.31
N SER A 399 -6.88 4.38 -14.42
CA SER A 399 -6.72 5.58 -13.61
C SER A 399 -5.26 5.83 -13.28
N ALA A 400 -4.93 7.10 -13.00
CA ALA A 400 -3.66 7.49 -12.43
C ALA A 400 -3.91 8.30 -11.15
N GLU A 401 -3.31 7.89 -10.06
CA GLU A 401 -3.31 8.59 -8.78
C GLU A 401 -1.92 9.18 -8.57
N PHE A 402 -1.84 10.48 -8.36
CA PHE A 402 -0.61 11.18 -8.00
C PHE A 402 -0.74 11.63 -6.56
N THR A 403 0.27 11.40 -5.72
CA THR A 403 0.34 12.02 -4.40
C THR A 403 1.37 13.14 -4.45
N LEU A 404 0.97 14.38 -4.16
CA LEU A 404 1.92 15.47 -3.94
C LEU A 404 2.02 15.75 -2.45
N ARG A 405 3.25 15.70 -1.95
CA ARG A 405 3.58 16.09 -0.59
C ARG A 405 3.88 17.58 -0.54
N GLN A 406 3.05 18.33 0.16
CA GLN A 406 3.30 19.76 0.39
C GLN A 406 4.36 19.90 1.48
N ASN A 407 5.46 20.58 1.17
CA ASN A 407 6.48 20.90 2.16
C ASN A 407 6.22 22.25 2.84
N PHE A 408 5.66 23.29 2.18
CA PHE A 408 5.61 24.63 2.80
C PHE A 408 4.46 25.59 2.40
N ARG A 409 3.44 25.22 1.60
CA ARG A 409 2.28 26.10 1.32
C ARG A 409 1.00 25.35 0.94
N SER A 410 -0.13 25.72 1.55
CA SER A 410 -1.48 25.33 1.14
C SER A 410 -1.88 26.07 -0.15
N PHE A 411 -2.41 25.36 -1.16
CA PHE A 411 -3.00 26.03 -2.34
C PHE A 411 -4.33 26.72 -1.98
N THR A 412 -4.74 27.74 -2.73
CA THR A 412 -6.11 28.25 -2.64
C THR A 412 -7.09 27.20 -3.19
N THR A 413 -8.14 26.90 -2.42
CA THR A 413 -9.24 26.03 -2.88
C THR A 413 -9.76 26.48 -4.25
N GLY A 414 -9.73 25.58 -5.23
CA GLY A 414 -10.15 25.85 -6.61
C GLY A 414 -9.00 26.08 -7.61
N THR A 415 -7.73 26.08 -7.18
CA THR A 415 -6.59 26.03 -8.10
C THR A 415 -6.63 24.75 -8.94
N GLN A 416 -6.50 24.88 -10.26
CA GLN A 416 -6.50 23.81 -11.23
C GLN A 416 -5.09 23.44 -11.67
N PHE A 417 -4.82 22.14 -11.65
CA PHE A 417 -3.60 21.52 -12.16
C PHE A 417 -3.93 20.68 -13.38
N GLU A 418 -3.04 20.68 -14.37
CA GLU A 418 -3.09 19.78 -15.52
C GLU A 418 -1.80 18.97 -15.60
N PHE A 419 -1.94 17.69 -15.90
CA PHE A 419 -0.84 16.74 -16.03
C PHE A 419 -0.65 16.42 -17.52
N PHE A 420 0.59 16.34 -18.00
CA PHE A 420 0.89 16.01 -19.40
C PHE A 420 1.94 14.91 -19.50
N LEU A 421 1.76 13.99 -20.44
CA LEU A 421 2.75 12.98 -20.81
C LEU A 421 3.65 13.52 -21.93
N THR A 422 4.96 13.38 -21.78
CA THR A 422 5.96 13.73 -22.81
C THR A 422 7.02 12.64 -22.96
N THR A 423 7.57 12.50 -24.16
CA THR A 423 8.72 11.60 -24.45
C THR A 423 9.99 12.39 -24.75
N ASP A 424 9.90 13.71 -24.81
CA ASP A 424 11.06 14.54 -25.11
C ASP A 424 11.74 14.94 -23.82
N ALA A 425 13.08 15.06 -23.86
CA ALA A 425 13.82 15.70 -22.79
C ALA A 425 13.26 17.13 -22.59
N PRO A 426 12.67 17.44 -21.42
CA PRO A 426 11.98 18.72 -21.20
C PRO A 426 12.96 19.87 -20.91
N THR A 427 14.26 19.63 -21.00
CA THR A 427 15.31 20.62 -20.79
C THR A 427 15.17 21.76 -21.82
N GLY A 428 14.97 23.00 -21.35
CA GLY A 428 14.88 24.20 -22.18
C GLY A 428 13.48 24.60 -22.68
N LYS A 429 12.40 23.98 -22.19
CA LYS A 429 11.00 24.30 -22.53
C LYS A 429 10.36 25.24 -21.50
N SER A 430 9.56 26.22 -21.92
CA SER A 430 8.94 27.26 -21.06
C SER A 430 7.43 27.10 -20.89
N PHE A 431 6.93 27.39 -19.68
CA PHE A 431 5.53 27.71 -19.45
C PHE A 431 5.17 29.07 -20.07
N ASN A 432 4.10 29.12 -20.84
CA ASN A 432 3.57 30.35 -21.42
C ASN A 432 2.05 30.47 -21.14
N PRO A 433 1.64 31.41 -20.28
CA PRO A 433 0.25 31.57 -19.87
C PRO A 433 -0.68 32.07 -20.98
N ALA A 434 -0.16 32.45 -22.16
CA ALA A 434 -0.97 32.81 -23.32
C ALA A 434 -1.62 31.59 -24.00
N PHE A 435 -1.16 30.37 -23.71
CA PHE A 435 -1.80 29.14 -24.17
C PHE A 435 -2.81 28.63 -23.14
N ILE A 436 -3.91 28.03 -23.61
CA ILE A 436 -5.06 27.57 -22.79
C ILE A 436 -4.66 26.59 -21.67
N ASN A 437 -3.47 25.97 -21.79
CA ASN A 437 -2.93 24.95 -20.88
C ASN A 437 -1.51 25.26 -20.40
N GLY A 438 -1.00 26.47 -20.67
CA GLY A 438 0.31 26.92 -20.22
C GLY A 438 1.54 26.26 -20.88
N ILE A 439 1.37 25.17 -21.63
CA ILE A 439 2.45 24.50 -22.35
C ILE A 439 2.52 24.97 -23.81
N ASP A 440 3.70 25.43 -24.22
CA ASP A 440 4.00 25.67 -25.63
C ASP A 440 4.40 24.37 -26.35
N ALA A 441 3.44 23.74 -27.02
CA ALA A 441 3.65 22.48 -27.74
C ALA A 441 4.70 22.58 -28.86
N THR A 442 5.01 23.78 -29.38
CA THR A 442 5.99 23.96 -30.46
C THR A 442 7.42 23.73 -30.02
N GLN A 443 7.66 23.74 -28.70
CA GLN A 443 8.97 23.48 -28.14
C GLN A 443 9.25 21.98 -28.07
N PHE A 444 8.27 21.10 -28.24
CA PHE A 444 8.45 19.66 -28.18
C PHE A 444 8.53 19.08 -29.60
N ASN A 445 9.47 18.14 -29.81
CA ASN A 445 9.50 17.28 -31.00
C ASN A 445 8.20 16.48 -31.11
N ASN A 446 7.65 16.04 -29.96
CA ASN A 446 6.34 15.41 -29.83
C ASN A 446 5.47 16.19 -28.84
N PRO A 447 4.34 16.79 -29.28
CA PRO A 447 3.46 17.56 -28.41
C PRO A 447 3.06 16.78 -27.14
N PRO A 448 3.20 17.37 -25.93
CA PRO A 448 2.78 16.72 -24.70
C PRO A 448 1.28 16.43 -24.70
N ILE A 449 0.91 15.24 -24.23
CA ILE A 449 -0.47 14.76 -24.21
C ILE A 449 -1.08 15.03 -22.85
N SER A 450 -2.17 15.79 -22.78
CA SER A 450 -2.89 16.00 -21.52
C SER A 450 -3.42 14.69 -20.95
N LEU A 451 -3.12 14.44 -19.69
CA LEU A 451 -3.61 13.33 -18.87
C LEU A 451 -4.89 13.73 -18.10
N GLY A 452 -5.19 15.03 -17.98
CA GLY A 452 -6.40 15.55 -17.34
C GLY A 452 -6.13 16.74 -16.41
N GLN A 453 -7.22 17.44 -16.05
CA GLN A 453 -7.22 18.57 -15.12
C GLN A 453 -7.84 18.18 -13.77
N PHE A 454 -7.35 18.79 -12.69
CA PHE A 454 -7.85 18.59 -11.32
C PHE A 454 -8.01 19.93 -10.60
N SER A 455 -9.10 20.10 -9.86
CA SER A 455 -9.31 21.25 -8.97
C SER A 455 -8.92 20.90 -7.53
N TYR A 456 -7.96 21.63 -6.96
CA TYR A 456 -7.53 21.48 -5.58
C TYR A 456 -8.64 21.79 -4.57
N THR A 457 -8.86 20.85 -3.65
CA THR A 457 -9.79 20.98 -2.51
C THR A 457 -9.09 20.41 -1.27
N PRO A 458 -8.82 21.21 -0.23
CA PRO A 458 -8.11 20.73 0.96
C PRO A 458 -8.92 19.68 1.72
N THR A 459 -8.30 18.56 2.10
CA THR A 459 -8.94 17.55 2.96
C THR A 459 -8.62 17.80 4.44
N ALA A 460 -9.57 17.51 5.33
CA ALA A 460 -9.53 17.92 6.74
C ALA A 460 -8.62 17.06 7.65
N THR A 461 -7.96 16.03 7.13
CA THR A 461 -7.23 15.03 7.93
C THR A 461 -5.70 15.15 7.85
N ASP A 462 -5.16 15.80 6.82
CA ASP A 462 -3.73 16.12 6.72
C ASP A 462 -3.49 17.22 5.65
N PRO A 463 -3.09 18.45 6.01
CA PRO A 463 -2.80 19.51 5.05
C PRO A 463 -1.49 19.30 4.27
N THR A 464 -0.78 18.19 4.48
CA THR A 464 0.55 17.94 3.91
C THR A 464 0.61 16.95 2.75
N PHE A 465 -0.50 16.27 2.46
CA PHE A 465 -0.60 15.33 1.34
C PHE A 465 -1.90 15.54 0.56
N ASP A 466 -1.80 15.86 -0.72
CA ASP A 466 -2.94 15.79 -1.64
C ASP A 466 -2.79 14.60 -2.56
N THR A 467 -3.87 13.85 -2.69
CA THR A 467 -3.98 12.75 -3.63
C THR A 467 -4.87 13.17 -4.79
N PHE A 468 -4.28 13.23 -5.97
CA PHE A 468 -4.90 13.61 -7.24
C PHE A 468 -5.31 12.35 -7.97
N ASN A 469 -6.61 12.12 -8.07
CA ASN A 469 -7.15 11.02 -8.86
C ASN A 469 -7.50 11.53 -10.27
N LEU A 470 -6.81 11.03 -11.29
CA LEU A 470 -7.05 11.35 -12.69
C LEU A 470 -7.72 10.19 -13.40
N THR A 471 -8.84 10.47 -14.06
CA THR A 471 -9.42 9.57 -15.06
C THR A 471 -8.82 9.90 -16.41
N LEU A 472 -8.10 8.96 -17.01
CA LEU A 472 -7.38 9.20 -18.26
C LEU A 472 -8.34 9.14 -19.47
N SER A 473 -8.15 10.04 -20.44
CA SER A 473 -8.84 9.93 -21.72
C SER A 473 -8.40 8.65 -22.47
N PRO A 474 -9.23 8.09 -23.37
CA PRO A 474 -8.83 6.91 -24.15
C PRO A 474 -7.50 7.08 -24.91
N ALA A 475 -7.22 8.29 -25.41
CA ALA A 475 -5.98 8.60 -26.11
C ALA A 475 -4.76 8.65 -25.15
N ALA A 476 -4.93 9.25 -23.96
CA ALA A 476 -3.91 9.27 -22.91
C ALA A 476 -3.62 7.86 -22.38
N SER A 477 -4.67 7.07 -22.14
CA SER A 477 -4.59 5.68 -21.69
C SER A 477 -3.84 4.79 -22.69
N ALA A 478 -4.18 4.87 -23.98
CA ALA A 478 -3.53 4.09 -25.03
C ALA A 478 -2.06 4.49 -25.24
N THR A 479 -1.76 5.79 -25.16
CA THR A 479 -0.38 6.27 -25.34
C THR A 479 0.52 5.89 -24.17
N LEU A 480 0.01 6.02 -22.94
CA LEU A 480 0.73 5.62 -21.73
C LEU A 480 0.98 4.09 -21.72
N ALA A 481 -0.04 3.29 -22.04
CA ALA A 481 0.08 1.84 -22.17
C ALA A 481 1.11 1.42 -23.24
N ALA A 482 1.08 2.05 -24.42
CA ALA A 482 2.03 1.77 -25.50
C ALA A 482 3.48 2.05 -25.07
N ARG A 483 3.73 3.16 -24.37
CA ARG A 483 5.07 3.55 -23.91
C ARG A 483 5.61 2.62 -22.83
N ILE A 484 4.77 2.24 -21.86
CA ILE A 484 5.17 1.29 -20.82
C ILE A 484 5.52 -0.08 -21.47
N ASN A 485 4.76 -0.53 -22.47
CA ASN A 485 5.04 -1.78 -23.19
C ASN A 485 6.33 -1.77 -24.03
N THR A 486 6.66 -0.64 -24.65
CA THR A 486 7.90 -0.53 -25.45
C THR A 486 9.15 -0.39 -24.59
N GLY A 487 9.00 -0.11 -23.29
CA GLY A 487 10.12 0.13 -22.38
C GLY A 487 10.87 1.43 -22.66
N GLU A 488 10.21 2.40 -23.31
CA GLU A 488 10.77 3.72 -23.58
C GLU A 488 10.57 4.61 -22.33
N ASP A 489 11.60 5.34 -21.92
CA ASP A 489 11.49 6.33 -20.85
C ASP A 489 10.47 7.41 -21.23
N PHE A 490 9.67 7.85 -20.26
CA PHE A 490 8.70 8.93 -20.45
C PHE A 490 8.66 9.87 -19.25
N GLY A 491 8.25 11.12 -19.51
CA GLY A 491 8.10 12.17 -18.51
C GLY A 491 6.62 12.53 -18.29
N VAL A 492 6.26 12.86 -17.04
CA VAL A 492 5.00 13.54 -16.71
C VAL A 492 5.30 14.97 -16.27
N ILE A 493 4.66 15.94 -16.91
CA ILE A 493 4.72 17.36 -16.61
C ILE A 493 3.49 17.76 -15.78
N ILE A 494 3.67 18.57 -14.75
CA ILE A 494 2.56 19.20 -14.01
C ILE A 494 2.59 20.72 -14.26
N ALA A 495 1.45 21.28 -14.67
CA ALA A 495 1.27 22.71 -14.88
C ALA A 495 0.01 23.22 -14.18
N ALA A 496 0.06 24.43 -13.62
CA ALA A 496 -1.15 25.07 -13.09
C ALA A 496 -1.86 25.90 -14.16
N VAL A 497 -3.16 25.69 -14.28
CA VAL A 497 -3.97 26.22 -15.38
C VAL A 497 -4.64 27.55 -15.02
N ASN A 498 -4.91 27.80 -13.73
CA ASN A 498 -5.67 28.98 -13.29
C ASN A 498 -5.24 29.52 -11.90
N ALA A 499 -3.99 29.32 -11.48
CA ALA A 499 -3.56 29.68 -10.13
C ALA A 499 -3.61 31.22 -9.90
N PRO A 500 -4.42 31.73 -8.95
CA PRO A 500 -4.35 33.12 -8.51
C PRO A 500 -3.09 33.40 -7.68
N ASP A 501 -2.52 32.35 -7.08
CA ASP A 501 -1.27 32.37 -6.34
C ASP A 501 -0.11 31.97 -7.25
N ALA A 502 1.02 32.66 -7.15
CA ALA A 502 2.25 32.23 -7.78
C ALA A 502 2.68 30.88 -7.21
N ILE A 503 2.66 29.84 -8.02
CA ILE A 503 3.24 28.56 -7.64
C ILE A 503 4.75 28.74 -7.72
N THR A 504 5.37 28.89 -6.56
CA THR A 504 6.82 28.82 -6.46
C THR A 504 7.18 27.42 -5.97
N PHE A 505 7.69 26.58 -6.86
CA PHE A 505 8.62 25.51 -6.51
C PHE A 505 9.99 26.15 -6.23
N SER A 506 10.05 27.27 -5.50
CA SER A 506 11.32 27.89 -5.12
C SER A 506 11.88 27.15 -3.92
N GLY A 507 12.84 26.29 -4.21
CA GLY A 507 13.79 25.84 -3.22
C GLY A 507 14.73 24.88 -3.91
N LYS A 508 16.03 25.22 -3.97
CA LYS A 508 17.09 24.25 -4.26
C LYS A 508 17.09 23.02 -3.32
N GLY A 509 16.16 22.98 -2.36
CA GLY A 509 15.90 21.90 -1.40
C GLY A 509 14.44 21.41 -1.35
N ASN A 510 13.57 21.73 -2.33
CA ASN A 510 12.31 20.98 -2.52
C ASN A 510 12.63 19.64 -3.22
N THR A 511 13.52 18.86 -2.62
CA THR A 511 13.52 17.43 -2.81
C THR A 511 12.18 16.94 -2.30
N PHE A 512 11.31 16.48 -3.19
CA PHE A 512 10.35 15.45 -2.84
C PHE A 512 11.15 14.40 -2.05
N ASP A 513 10.75 14.15 -0.79
CA ASP A 513 11.39 13.17 0.08
C ASP A 513 11.56 11.86 -0.73
N PRO A 514 12.73 11.19 -0.71
CA PRO A 514 12.94 9.92 -1.41
C PRO A 514 11.94 8.79 -1.06
N GLY A 515 10.96 9.05 -0.17
CA GLY A 515 9.84 8.17 0.12
C GLY A 515 8.46 8.51 -0.47
N ASP A 516 8.19 9.65 -1.14
CA ASP A 516 6.81 10.19 -1.09
C ASP A 516 6.04 10.75 -2.33
N PRO A 517 6.54 10.95 -3.57
CA PRO A 517 5.63 11.06 -4.70
C PRO A 517 5.30 9.64 -5.21
N SER A 518 4.15 9.10 -4.80
CA SER A 518 3.65 7.86 -5.40
C SER A 518 2.84 8.18 -6.65
N LEU A 519 3.27 7.66 -7.81
CA LEU A 519 2.41 7.52 -9.00
C LEU A 519 1.81 6.12 -8.95
N LYS A 520 0.52 6.06 -8.66
CA LYS A 520 -0.27 4.83 -8.68
C LYS A 520 -1.06 4.75 -9.97
N LEU A 521 -0.62 3.89 -10.88
CA LEU A 521 -1.38 3.57 -12.08
C LEU A 521 -2.22 2.34 -11.80
N THR A 522 -3.51 2.40 -12.15
CA THR A 522 -4.32 1.19 -12.29
C THR A 522 -4.27 0.77 -13.74
N VAL A 523 -3.76 -0.43 -14.01
CA VAL A 523 -3.51 -0.92 -15.37
C VAL A 523 -4.35 -2.16 -15.67
N ASN A 524 -4.52 -2.44 -16.95
CA ASN A 524 -5.07 -3.69 -17.46
C ASN A 524 -3.95 -4.43 -18.20
N GLU A 525 -3.71 -5.71 -17.91
CA GLU A 525 -2.62 -6.49 -18.54
C GLU A 525 -3.13 -7.74 -19.27
N THR A 526 -2.32 -8.23 -20.21
CA THR A 526 -2.43 -9.56 -20.83
C THR A 526 -1.09 -10.30 -20.68
N THR A 527 -1.10 -11.49 -20.07
CA THR A 527 0.12 -12.28 -19.79
C THR A 527 0.50 -13.21 -20.94
N GLY A 528 1.81 -13.24 -21.26
CA GLY A 528 2.47 -14.31 -22.01
C GLY A 528 3.23 -15.26 -21.07
N VAL A 529 3.72 -16.39 -21.58
CA VAL A 529 4.57 -17.32 -20.81
C VAL A 529 6.01 -16.81 -20.81
N ASP A 530 6.56 -16.53 -19.63
CA ASP A 530 7.98 -16.15 -19.45
C ASP A 530 8.88 -17.40 -19.44
N ASN A 531 9.88 -17.42 -20.33
CA ASN A 531 10.87 -18.50 -20.43
C ASN A 531 12.31 -17.98 -20.25
N THR A 532 12.47 -16.75 -19.74
CA THR A 532 13.79 -16.13 -19.58
C THR A 532 14.20 -16.24 -18.12
N PRO A 533 15.34 -16.87 -17.79
CA PRO A 533 15.85 -16.88 -16.42
C PRO A 533 16.21 -15.48 -15.90
N PRO A 534 16.09 -15.25 -14.57
CA PRO A 534 16.47 -13.99 -13.96
C PRO A 534 17.98 -13.74 -14.09
N SER A 535 18.33 -12.50 -14.42
CA SER A 535 19.70 -12.03 -14.61
C SER A 535 20.07 -10.93 -13.61
N VAL A 536 21.32 -10.91 -13.17
CA VAL A 536 21.79 -9.96 -12.16
C VAL A 536 21.96 -8.57 -12.77
N VAL A 537 21.38 -7.55 -12.12
CA VAL A 537 21.57 -6.13 -12.47
C VAL A 537 22.75 -5.55 -11.70
N PHE A 538 22.80 -5.74 -10.37
CA PHE A 538 23.90 -5.27 -9.53
C PHE A 538 23.95 -5.94 -8.15
N PHE A 539 25.11 -5.82 -7.48
CA PHE A 539 25.38 -6.32 -6.14
C PHE A 539 25.52 -5.19 -5.10
N THR A 540 25.30 -5.51 -3.82
CA THR A 540 25.65 -4.64 -2.68
C THR A 540 26.28 -5.49 -1.58
N PRO A 541 27.56 -5.29 -1.21
CA PRO A 541 28.53 -4.42 -1.87
C PRO A 541 28.70 -4.74 -3.36
N ALA A 542 29.04 -3.73 -4.16
CA ALA A 542 29.35 -3.91 -5.58
C ALA A 542 30.58 -4.82 -5.73
N ASP A 543 30.68 -5.51 -6.87
CA ASP A 543 31.83 -6.36 -7.15
C ASP A 543 33.15 -5.56 -7.10
N GLY A 544 34.16 -6.13 -6.43
CA GLY A 544 35.46 -5.52 -6.18
C GLY A 544 35.47 -4.34 -5.20
N SER A 545 34.34 -4.02 -4.56
CA SER A 545 34.29 -2.88 -3.62
C SER A 545 34.87 -3.22 -2.24
N GLY A 546 35.26 -2.20 -1.49
CA GLY A 546 35.89 -2.34 -0.18
C GLY A 546 35.30 -1.44 0.89
N GLY A 547 35.62 -1.74 2.14
CA GLY A 547 35.16 -0.95 3.29
C GLY A 547 33.78 -1.34 3.81
N LEU A 548 33.23 -2.51 3.44
CA LEU A 548 31.95 -2.98 3.97
C LEU A 548 32.03 -3.13 5.50
N PRO A 549 31.15 -2.51 6.30
CA PRO A 549 31.10 -2.74 7.74
C PRO A 549 30.90 -4.23 8.06
N ILE A 550 31.55 -4.70 9.12
CA ILE A 550 31.61 -6.13 9.46
C ILE A 550 30.25 -6.77 9.82
N SER A 551 29.25 -5.95 10.15
CA SER A 551 27.89 -6.39 10.49
C SER A 551 26.86 -6.07 9.40
N SER A 552 27.32 -5.79 8.17
CA SER A 552 26.42 -5.44 7.07
C SER A 552 25.85 -6.67 6.37
N ASN A 553 24.55 -6.60 6.06
CA ASN A 553 23.90 -7.49 5.11
C ASN A 553 24.48 -7.26 3.72
N ILE A 554 24.44 -8.31 2.89
CA ILE A 554 24.80 -8.25 1.46
C ILE A 554 23.56 -8.52 0.61
N ARG A 555 23.51 -8.00 -0.62
CA ARG A 555 22.33 -8.06 -1.49
C ARG A 555 22.73 -8.31 -2.94
N ILE A 556 21.84 -9.01 -3.64
CA ILE A 556 21.89 -9.25 -5.09
C ILE A 556 20.54 -8.83 -5.68
N ASN A 557 20.57 -8.13 -6.82
CA ASN A 557 19.39 -7.59 -7.48
C ASN A 557 19.27 -8.14 -8.90
N PHE A 558 18.06 -8.55 -9.26
CA PHE A 558 17.72 -9.13 -10.55
C PHE A 558 16.89 -8.17 -11.41
N ASN A 559 16.84 -8.43 -12.72
CA ASN A 559 16.10 -7.65 -13.72
C ASN A 559 14.58 -7.90 -13.69
N GLU A 560 14.12 -8.76 -12.78
CA GLU A 560 12.75 -9.24 -12.67
C GLU A 560 12.47 -9.72 -11.24
N ILE A 561 11.19 -10.01 -10.95
CA ILE A 561 10.75 -10.50 -9.63
C ILE A 561 11.27 -11.92 -9.44
N ILE A 562 11.84 -12.18 -8.28
CA ILE A 562 12.37 -13.49 -7.93
C ILE A 562 11.65 -14.06 -6.70
N GLN A 563 11.74 -15.37 -6.54
CA GLN A 563 11.38 -16.11 -5.35
C GLN A 563 12.52 -17.02 -4.91
N LYS A 564 12.40 -17.57 -3.70
CA LYS A 564 13.37 -18.52 -3.16
C LYS A 564 13.17 -19.86 -3.86
N GLY A 565 14.19 -20.35 -4.55
CA GLY A 565 14.21 -21.71 -5.08
C GLY A 565 14.80 -22.70 -4.06
N THR A 566 15.65 -23.60 -4.52
CA THR A 566 16.32 -24.61 -3.67
C THR A 566 17.83 -24.53 -3.78
N GLY A 567 18.53 -24.54 -2.64
CA GLY A 567 19.99 -24.49 -2.60
C GLY A 567 20.55 -23.61 -1.49
N ASN A 568 21.85 -23.33 -1.60
CA ASN A 568 22.61 -22.58 -0.61
C ASN A 568 23.28 -21.35 -1.23
N ILE A 569 23.49 -20.35 -0.38
CA ILE A 569 24.34 -19.19 -0.60
C ILE A 569 25.56 -19.38 0.31
N THR A 570 26.77 -19.37 -0.25
CA THR A 570 27.99 -19.64 0.51
C THR A 570 28.94 -18.45 0.42
N ILE A 571 29.40 -17.98 1.57
CA ILE A 571 30.39 -16.91 1.69
C ILE A 571 31.75 -17.56 1.98
N PHE A 572 32.77 -17.18 1.22
CA PHE A 572 34.13 -17.69 1.36
C PHE A 572 35.11 -16.59 1.72
N ARG A 573 36.16 -16.95 2.47
CA ARG A 573 37.34 -16.11 2.63
C ARG A 573 38.20 -16.24 1.37
N ALA A 574 38.47 -15.13 0.70
CA ALA A 574 39.23 -15.12 -0.55
C ALA A 574 40.74 -15.42 -0.36
N GLY A 575 41.27 -15.29 0.86
CA GLY A 575 42.69 -15.51 1.14
C GLY A 575 43.13 -16.98 1.09
N ASP A 576 42.25 -17.90 1.47
CA ASP A 576 42.54 -19.34 1.56
C ASP A 576 41.41 -20.23 0.99
N ASN A 577 40.36 -19.62 0.42
CA ASN A 577 39.15 -20.28 -0.08
C ASN A 577 38.42 -21.13 0.99
N SER A 578 38.64 -20.84 2.27
CA SER A 578 37.87 -21.47 3.35
C SER A 578 36.44 -20.92 3.39
N VAL A 579 35.49 -21.77 3.73
CA VAL A 579 34.09 -21.35 3.94
C VAL A 579 34.03 -20.46 5.18
N PHE A 580 33.46 -19.25 5.02
CA PHE A 580 33.06 -18.41 6.14
C PHE A 580 31.70 -18.86 6.67
N GLU A 581 30.71 -18.97 5.79
CA GLU A 581 29.34 -19.36 6.16
C GLU A 581 28.59 -20.02 4.99
N VAL A 582 27.76 -21.03 5.30
CA VAL A 582 26.78 -21.62 4.37
C VAL A 582 25.39 -21.24 4.85
N ILE A 583 24.63 -20.56 4.01
CA ILE A 583 23.30 -20.06 4.32
C ILE A 583 22.29 -20.75 3.38
N PRO A 584 21.37 -21.60 3.89
CA PRO A 584 20.30 -22.14 3.06
C PRO A 584 19.37 -21.03 2.61
N VAL A 585 18.98 -21.00 1.33
CA VAL A 585 18.14 -19.90 0.80
C VAL A 585 16.77 -19.85 1.48
N SER A 586 16.29 -20.98 1.99
CA SER A 586 15.07 -21.10 2.79
C SER A 586 15.18 -20.51 4.21
N GLY A 587 16.39 -20.20 4.68
CA GLY A 587 16.64 -19.62 6.00
C GLY A 587 16.00 -18.24 6.20
N SER A 588 15.70 -17.89 7.45
CA SER A 588 15.12 -16.58 7.82
C SER A 588 16.07 -15.41 7.63
N ASN A 589 17.37 -15.69 7.59
CA ASN A 589 18.45 -14.76 7.32
C ASN A 589 18.67 -14.48 5.82
N VAL A 590 17.84 -15.08 4.96
CA VAL A 590 17.68 -14.66 3.56
C VAL A 590 16.27 -14.12 3.40
N THR A 591 16.14 -12.87 2.96
CA THR A 591 14.85 -12.28 2.65
C THR A 591 14.77 -11.93 1.17
N VAL A 592 13.63 -12.22 0.57
CA VAL A 592 13.32 -11.89 -0.81
C VAL A 592 12.26 -10.82 -0.80
N ASN A 593 12.50 -9.74 -1.52
CA ASN A 593 11.52 -8.70 -1.77
C ASN A 593 11.63 -8.26 -3.22
N LEU A 594 10.61 -8.59 -4.02
CA LEU A 594 10.60 -8.39 -5.46
C LEU A 594 11.86 -9.02 -6.12
N GLY A 595 12.59 -8.28 -6.95
CA GLY A 595 13.85 -8.71 -7.56
C GLY A 595 15.09 -8.64 -6.65
N THR A 596 14.94 -8.38 -5.34
CA THR A 596 16.08 -8.23 -4.41
C THR A 596 16.15 -9.39 -3.42
N VAL A 597 17.31 -10.03 -3.36
CA VAL A 597 17.66 -10.96 -2.26
C VAL A 597 18.58 -10.24 -1.29
N THR A 598 18.17 -10.15 -0.01
CA THR A 598 19.02 -9.71 1.10
C THR A 598 19.50 -10.92 1.89
N ILE A 599 20.81 -11.00 2.10
CA ILE A 599 21.48 -12.07 2.83
C ILE A 599 22.12 -11.44 4.07
N ASP A 600 21.76 -11.97 5.23
CA ASP A 600 22.25 -11.55 6.54
C ASP A 600 23.18 -12.64 7.11
N PRO A 601 24.51 -12.46 7.04
CA PRO A 601 25.45 -13.40 7.66
C PRO A 601 25.19 -13.53 9.16
N THR A 602 25.07 -14.75 9.68
CA THR A 602 24.76 -14.96 11.10
C THR A 602 25.91 -14.60 12.03
N ALA A 603 27.13 -14.56 11.51
CA ALA A 603 28.32 -14.07 12.20
C ALA A 603 28.83 -12.78 11.55
N ALA A 604 29.33 -11.85 12.37
CA ALA A 604 30.02 -10.68 11.86
C ALA A 604 31.24 -11.10 11.03
N LEU A 605 31.42 -10.47 9.87
CA LEU A 605 32.58 -10.67 9.01
C LEU A 605 33.86 -10.21 9.74
N GLU A 606 35.00 -10.80 9.41
CA GLU A 606 36.29 -10.36 9.94
C GLU A 606 36.66 -8.99 9.35
N SER A 607 37.22 -8.09 10.18
CA SER A 607 37.74 -6.80 9.73
C SER A 607 38.93 -6.97 8.79
N ALA A 608 39.09 -6.08 7.80
CA ALA A 608 40.14 -6.16 6.77
C ALA A 608 40.16 -7.50 6.01
N GLY A 609 39.03 -8.22 5.99
CA GLY A 609 38.87 -9.49 5.28
C GLY A 609 38.46 -9.30 3.82
N ASN A 610 38.82 -10.27 2.98
CA ASN A 610 38.39 -10.34 1.58
C ASN A 610 37.47 -11.54 1.42
N TYR A 611 36.33 -11.35 0.77
CA TYR A 611 35.28 -12.35 0.61
C TYR A 611 34.80 -12.46 -0.82
N TYR A 612 34.32 -13.65 -1.19
CA TYR A 612 33.51 -13.85 -2.39
C TYR A 612 32.29 -14.71 -2.05
N VAL A 613 31.24 -14.57 -2.86
CA VAL A 613 29.94 -15.22 -2.64
C VAL A 613 29.63 -16.16 -3.80
N GLN A 614 29.24 -17.38 -3.49
CA GLN A 614 28.70 -18.34 -4.45
C GLN A 614 27.24 -18.63 -4.15
N ILE A 615 26.44 -18.77 -5.20
CA ILE A 615 25.01 -19.06 -5.14
C ILE A 615 24.76 -20.29 -5.98
N ALA A 616 24.17 -21.34 -5.40
CA ALA A 616 23.84 -22.54 -6.15
C ALA A 616 22.85 -22.23 -7.28
N ALA A 617 23.00 -22.90 -8.43
CA ALA A 617 22.00 -22.84 -9.50
C ALA A 617 20.63 -23.27 -8.97
N GLY A 618 19.57 -22.51 -9.32
CA GLY A 618 18.21 -22.74 -8.82
C GLY A 618 17.98 -22.35 -7.36
N ALA A 619 18.97 -21.77 -6.65
CA ALA A 619 18.72 -21.21 -5.31
C ALA A 619 17.78 -20.01 -5.37
N ILE A 620 17.76 -19.31 -6.51
CA ILE A 620 16.87 -18.18 -6.80
C ILE A 620 16.23 -18.50 -8.15
N GLU A 621 14.93 -18.28 -8.27
CA GLU A 621 14.16 -18.48 -9.50
C GLU A 621 13.22 -17.28 -9.68
N ASP A 622 12.73 -17.05 -10.89
CA ASP A 622 11.64 -16.07 -11.10
C ASP A 622 10.29 -16.63 -10.61
N THR A 623 9.24 -15.82 -10.63
CA THR A 623 7.89 -16.28 -10.25
C THR A 623 7.25 -17.22 -11.28
N SER A 624 7.87 -17.41 -12.45
CA SER A 624 7.45 -18.32 -13.51
C SER A 624 8.16 -19.69 -13.44
N GLY A 625 9.11 -19.86 -12.52
CA GLY A 625 9.88 -21.08 -12.31
C GLY A 625 11.15 -21.20 -13.17
N ASN A 626 11.65 -20.12 -13.78
CA ASN A 626 12.94 -20.12 -14.46
C ASN A 626 14.08 -19.91 -13.45
N ASP A 627 15.03 -20.86 -13.40
CA ASP A 627 16.14 -20.85 -12.44
C ASP A 627 17.22 -19.82 -12.76
N PHE A 628 17.62 -19.01 -11.78
CA PHE A 628 18.90 -18.30 -11.86
C PHE A 628 20.03 -19.32 -11.99
N ALA A 629 20.90 -19.11 -12.98
CA ALA A 629 22.04 -20.00 -13.25
C ALA A 629 23.03 -20.13 -12.07
N GLY A 630 22.96 -19.22 -11.09
CA GLY A 630 23.82 -19.20 -9.91
C GLY A 630 25.13 -18.45 -10.13
N ILE A 631 25.96 -18.42 -9.08
CA ILE A 631 27.33 -17.87 -9.10
C ILE A 631 28.26 -18.97 -8.59
N SER A 632 29.17 -19.43 -9.44
CA SER A 632 30.08 -20.56 -9.15
C SER A 632 31.56 -20.20 -9.15
N ASP A 633 31.93 -19.01 -9.64
CA ASP A 633 33.29 -18.50 -9.64
C ASP A 633 33.57 -17.60 -8.43
N THR A 634 34.78 -17.05 -8.34
CA THR A 634 35.25 -16.22 -7.21
C THR A 634 35.31 -14.72 -7.56
N THR A 635 34.92 -14.35 -8.77
CA THR A 635 35.14 -13.02 -9.36
C THR A 635 33.84 -12.27 -9.65
N THR A 636 32.72 -12.96 -9.82
CA THR A 636 31.43 -12.35 -10.16
C THR A 636 30.85 -11.52 -9.00
N TRP A 637 31.07 -11.95 -7.75
CA TRP A 637 30.69 -11.18 -6.57
C TRP A 637 31.72 -11.32 -5.46
N ASN A 638 32.66 -10.37 -5.41
CA ASN A 638 33.69 -10.28 -4.39
C ASN A 638 33.79 -8.88 -3.76
N PHE A 639 34.22 -8.80 -2.52
CA PHE A 639 34.35 -7.53 -1.77
C PHE A 639 35.33 -7.64 -0.59
N SER A 640 35.69 -6.50 0.00
CA SER A 640 36.48 -6.43 1.24
C SER A 640 35.77 -5.65 2.35
N THR A 641 36.02 -6.04 3.60
CA THR A 641 35.44 -5.38 4.78
C THR A 641 36.30 -4.21 5.27
N ALA A 642 35.67 -3.33 6.04
CA ALA A 642 36.33 -2.20 6.67
C ALA A 642 37.51 -2.65 7.54
N GLN A 643 38.56 -1.83 7.55
CA GLN A 643 39.66 -1.98 8.51
C GLN A 643 39.09 -1.86 9.93
N PRO A 644 39.67 -2.55 10.93
CA PRO A 644 39.30 -2.31 12.32
C PRO A 644 39.54 -0.81 12.64
N PRO A 645 38.74 -0.22 13.55
CA PRO A 645 39.01 1.13 14.03
C PRO A 645 40.48 1.26 14.42
N ILE A 646 41.18 2.26 13.87
CA ILE A 646 42.58 2.52 14.20
C ILE A 646 42.61 2.93 15.67
N THR A 647 43.00 2.01 16.54
CA THR A 647 43.06 2.20 18.00
C THR A 647 44.44 2.71 18.48
N GLY A 648 45.31 3.16 17.56
CA GLY A 648 46.58 3.81 17.92
C GLY A 648 47.49 4.07 16.72
N VAL A 649 48.01 5.30 16.63
CA VAL A 649 49.04 5.83 15.71
C VAL A 649 48.81 5.61 14.20
N GLY A 650 48.26 6.63 13.52
CA GLY A 650 47.95 6.60 12.08
C GLY A 650 49.16 6.65 11.14
N PRO A 651 48.99 6.32 9.83
CA PRO A 651 50.05 5.98 8.88
C PRO A 651 50.70 7.18 8.16
N PHE A 652 50.54 8.40 8.66
CA PHE A 652 50.95 9.62 7.94
C PHE A 652 52.25 10.19 8.50
N SER A 653 53.21 10.45 7.62
CA SER A 653 54.30 11.40 7.87
C SER A 653 54.03 12.62 7.00
N ALA A 654 53.87 13.80 7.58
CA ALA A 654 53.64 15.03 6.83
C ALA A 654 54.85 15.35 5.94
N SER A 655 54.60 15.73 4.68
CA SER A 655 55.62 16.26 3.76
C SER A 655 55.62 17.79 3.83
N GLU A 656 56.75 18.38 4.19
CA GLU A 656 56.88 19.79 4.60
C GLU A 656 56.73 20.85 3.48
N ASN A 657 56.34 20.52 2.22
CA ASN A 657 56.48 21.51 1.11
C ASN A 657 55.43 21.50 -0.03
N ALA A 658 54.16 21.12 0.17
CA ALA A 658 53.14 21.20 -0.90
C ALA A 658 52.31 22.51 -0.90
N PRO A 659 52.05 23.16 -2.05
CA PRO A 659 51.22 24.37 -2.15
C PRO A 659 49.74 24.13 -1.79
N ALA A 660 49.05 25.18 -1.35
CA ALA A 660 47.64 25.15 -0.98
C ALA A 660 46.75 24.57 -2.11
N GLY A 661 46.00 23.52 -1.78
CA GLY A 661 45.12 22.81 -2.72
C GLY A 661 45.71 21.54 -3.33
N THR A 662 46.89 21.09 -2.91
CA THR A 662 47.41 19.77 -3.33
C THR A 662 47.91 18.98 -2.12
N VAL A 663 47.19 17.93 -1.74
CA VAL A 663 47.75 16.88 -0.88
C VAL A 663 48.49 15.90 -1.80
N VAL A 664 49.83 15.96 -1.80
CA VAL A 664 50.67 14.84 -2.23
C VAL A 664 51.34 14.30 -0.98
N GLY A 665 50.80 13.22 -0.43
CA GLY A 665 51.50 12.36 0.51
C GLY A 665 51.81 11.06 -0.20
N ASP A 666 53.09 10.73 -0.36
CA ASP A 666 53.47 9.39 -0.80
C ASP A 666 53.06 8.38 0.28
N LEU A 667 52.33 7.34 -0.15
CA LEU A 667 51.93 6.23 0.70
C LEU A 667 53.17 5.55 1.28
N ASN A 668 53.06 5.09 2.53
CA ASN A 668 54.00 4.15 3.13
C ASN A 668 54.33 3.04 2.10
N PRO A 669 55.61 2.70 1.85
CA PRO A 669 55.99 1.66 0.89
C PRO A 669 55.39 0.28 1.19
N ALA A 670 54.87 0.04 2.40
CA ALA A 670 54.09 -1.15 2.75
C ALA A 670 52.68 -1.20 2.11
N VAL A 671 52.21 -0.11 1.50
CA VAL A 671 50.86 0.07 0.93
C VAL A 671 50.88 0.32 -0.58
N ILE A 672 52.06 0.37 -1.20
CA ILE A 672 52.19 0.47 -2.66
C ILE A 672 51.61 -0.79 -3.31
N GLY A 673 50.51 -0.63 -4.04
CA GLY A 673 49.85 -1.70 -4.81
C GLY A 673 48.47 -2.15 -4.31
N LYS A 674 47.90 -1.52 -3.25
CA LYS A 674 46.51 -1.79 -2.81
C LYS A 674 45.61 -0.60 -3.11
N GLU A 675 45.02 -0.60 -4.30
CA GLU A 675 43.95 0.35 -4.66
C GLU A 675 42.76 0.16 -3.71
N GLY A 676 42.26 1.25 -3.11
CA GLY A 676 41.08 1.17 -2.25
C GLY A 676 40.85 2.34 -1.28
N ILE A 677 41.81 3.26 -1.11
CA ILE A 677 41.58 4.45 -0.27
C ILE A 677 41.10 5.60 -1.16
N LYS A 678 39.77 5.75 -1.28
CA LYS A 678 39.15 7.00 -1.77
C LYS A 678 38.70 7.82 -0.55
N TYR A 679 39.32 8.96 -0.33
CA TYR A 679 38.86 9.94 0.67
C TYR A 679 37.62 10.67 0.15
N ALA A 680 36.69 11.01 1.06
CA ALA A 680 35.71 12.06 0.82
C ALA A 680 36.45 13.41 0.91
N ILE A 681 36.43 14.18 -0.19
CA ILE A 681 36.88 15.57 -0.16
C ILE A 681 35.79 16.35 0.59
N LEU A 682 36.06 16.65 1.87
CA LEU A 682 35.32 17.66 2.63
C LEU A 682 35.96 19.01 2.34
N GLY A 683 35.53 19.64 1.24
CA GLY A 683 35.95 20.98 0.86
C GLY A 683 34.75 21.91 0.78
N GLY A 684 34.58 22.74 1.81
CA GLY A 684 33.70 23.90 1.76
C GLY A 684 34.44 25.08 1.12
N SER A 685 33.85 25.70 0.12
CA SER A 685 34.00 27.13 -0.12
C SER A 685 32.83 27.65 -0.97
N GLY A 686 32.10 28.63 -0.44
CA GLY A 686 31.38 29.64 -1.22
C GLY A 686 30.28 29.17 -2.15
N GLY A 687 29.03 29.21 -1.66
CA GLY A 687 27.83 29.34 -2.51
C GLY A 687 27.35 28.03 -3.15
N SER A 688 26.28 27.45 -2.60
CA SER A 688 25.50 26.34 -3.18
C SER A 688 26.03 24.91 -2.99
N THR A 689 26.55 24.56 -1.81
CA THR A 689 26.88 23.16 -1.50
C THR A 689 26.02 22.63 -0.36
N MET A 690 24.82 22.15 -0.68
CA MET A 690 24.18 21.17 0.22
C MET A 690 25.01 19.89 0.21
N MET A 691 25.14 19.22 1.35
CA MET A 691 25.68 17.86 1.40
C MET A 691 24.93 16.98 0.41
N LYS A 692 25.63 16.45 -0.59
CA LYS A 692 25.07 15.44 -1.50
C LYS A 692 25.44 14.08 -0.93
N GLY A 693 24.44 13.22 -0.73
CA GLY A 693 24.70 11.80 -0.44
C GLY A 693 25.63 11.24 -1.52
N VAL A 694 26.71 10.56 -1.12
CA VAL A 694 27.59 9.88 -2.06
C VAL A 694 26.91 8.55 -2.42
N PRO A 695 26.54 8.33 -3.70
CA PRO A 695 25.92 7.07 -4.10
C PRO A 695 26.79 5.88 -3.69
N GLY A 696 26.20 4.89 -3.01
CA GLY A 696 26.91 3.69 -2.54
C GLY A 696 27.56 3.80 -1.15
N ALA A 697 27.56 4.96 -0.49
CA ALA A 697 28.14 5.12 0.85
C ALA A 697 27.23 4.62 2.00
N GLY A 698 25.98 4.24 1.72
CA GLY A 698 25.02 3.76 2.72
C GLY A 698 24.34 4.86 3.55
N TYR A 699 24.60 6.14 3.25
CA TYR A 699 23.97 7.29 3.91
C TYR A 699 23.06 8.07 2.95
N LEU A 700 21.87 8.42 3.43
CA LEU A 700 20.94 9.33 2.75
C LEU A 700 20.97 10.69 3.46
N VAL A 701 20.99 11.76 2.67
CA VAL A 701 20.91 13.14 3.17
C VAL A 701 19.62 13.76 2.63
N SER A 702 18.77 14.27 3.53
CA SER A 702 17.56 15.02 3.18
C SER A 702 17.56 16.35 3.93
N PRO A 703 17.30 17.48 3.25
CA PRO A 703 17.10 18.75 3.94
C PRO A 703 15.84 18.68 4.82
N ILE A 704 15.91 19.21 6.04
CA ILE A 704 14.75 19.36 6.94
C ILE A 704 14.00 20.65 6.61
N PHE A 705 14.74 21.74 6.36
CA PHE A 705 14.26 23.01 5.79
C PHE A 705 15.46 23.78 5.22
N THR A 706 15.20 24.82 4.43
CA THR A 706 16.21 25.74 3.88
C THR A 706 15.87 27.17 4.26
N ILE A 707 16.89 28.02 4.37
CA ILE A 707 16.68 29.46 4.51
C ILE A 707 15.89 30.00 3.32
N GLY A 708 14.85 30.77 3.62
CA GLY A 708 13.87 31.25 2.65
C GLY A 708 12.54 30.51 2.71
N ASP A 709 12.49 29.35 3.38
CA ASP A 709 11.25 28.65 3.68
C ASP A 709 10.46 29.41 4.76
N THR A 710 9.13 29.32 4.68
CA THR A 710 8.22 29.88 5.68
C THR A 710 7.49 28.73 6.36
N LEU A 711 7.57 28.70 7.69
CA LEU A 711 6.75 27.85 8.53
C LEU A 711 5.41 28.56 8.74
N GLU A 712 4.34 27.96 8.26
CA GLU A 712 2.99 28.51 8.36
C GLU A 712 2.36 28.11 9.70
N ALA A 713 1.47 28.96 10.23
CA ALA A 713 0.66 28.66 11.42
C ALA A 713 1.46 28.23 12.68
N THR A 714 2.68 28.74 12.86
CA THR A 714 3.49 28.47 14.04
C THR A 714 2.86 29.03 15.31
N THR A 715 3.15 28.39 16.45
CA THR A 715 2.58 28.78 17.74
C THR A 715 3.35 29.91 18.42
N GLY A 716 4.63 30.11 18.06
CA GLY A 716 5.52 31.01 18.79
C GLY A 716 5.69 30.58 20.26
N ALA A 717 5.91 29.29 20.50
CA ALA A 717 5.91 28.63 21.81
C ALA A 717 6.78 29.30 22.88
N LEU A 718 7.90 29.91 22.48
CA LEU A 718 8.77 30.67 23.38
C LEU A 718 8.50 32.17 23.29
N ASN A 719 8.31 32.71 22.08
CA ASN A 719 7.94 34.10 21.87
C ASN A 719 6.68 34.22 21.01
N SER A 720 5.59 34.65 21.63
CA SER A 720 4.29 34.80 20.96
C SER A 720 4.28 35.84 19.84
N SER A 721 5.25 36.78 19.79
CA SER A 721 5.34 37.75 18.71
C SER A 721 5.79 37.12 17.38
N SER A 722 6.28 35.88 17.40
CA SER A 722 6.62 35.12 16.20
C SER A 722 5.58 34.06 15.84
N ALA A 723 4.38 34.09 16.44
CA ALA A 723 3.29 33.19 16.07
C ALA A 723 2.73 33.53 14.68
N GLY A 724 2.18 32.54 13.98
CA GLY A 724 1.74 32.64 12.58
C GLY A 724 2.84 32.25 11.62
N ASN A 725 3.07 33.06 10.58
CA ASN A 725 4.06 32.72 9.55
C ASN A 725 5.46 33.13 10.02
N PHE A 726 6.37 32.17 10.10
CA PHE A 726 7.73 32.37 10.55
C PHE A 726 8.74 31.93 9.49
N SER A 727 9.54 32.88 9.01
CA SER A 727 10.69 32.61 8.15
C SER A 727 11.97 32.89 8.93
N PRO A 728 12.81 31.87 9.22
CA PRO A 728 14.10 32.11 9.86
C PRO A 728 15.02 32.92 8.92
N PRO A 729 15.85 33.83 9.46
CA PRO A 729 16.84 34.55 8.65
C PRO A 729 18.03 33.64 8.28
N GLY A 730 19.01 34.16 7.54
CA GLY A 730 19.90 33.31 6.77
C GLY A 730 21.39 33.39 7.02
N THR A 731 21.89 32.76 8.09
CA THR A 731 23.21 32.10 8.17
C THR A 731 23.12 31.04 9.29
N PRO A 732 22.48 29.87 9.06
CA PRO A 732 22.39 28.82 10.07
C PRO A 732 23.77 28.37 10.53
N ASP A 733 23.96 28.34 11.83
CA ASP A 733 25.23 27.92 12.42
C ASP A 733 24.97 27.05 13.66
N GLY A 734 25.55 27.37 14.82
CA GLY A 734 25.47 26.63 16.08
C GLY A 734 24.09 26.07 16.39
N LEU A 735 24.06 24.79 16.76
CA LEU A 735 22.83 24.04 17.03
C LEU A 735 22.83 23.42 18.43
N GLY A 736 21.63 23.18 18.94
CA GLY A 736 21.44 22.45 20.19
C GLY A 736 20.05 21.83 20.25
N ALA A 737 19.95 20.54 20.57
CA ALA A 737 18.69 19.82 20.49
C ALA A 737 18.39 19.05 21.78
N PHE A 738 17.11 18.94 22.12
CA PHE A 738 16.64 18.06 23.19
C PHE A 738 15.30 17.41 22.84
N SER A 739 15.02 16.27 23.46
CA SER A 739 13.71 15.61 23.32
C SER A 739 12.65 16.46 24.02
N LEU A 740 11.76 17.11 23.26
CA LEU A 740 10.69 17.93 23.81
C LEU A 740 9.58 17.05 24.41
N ASN A 741 9.22 15.97 23.73
CA ASN A 741 8.33 14.92 24.23
C ASN A 741 8.63 13.57 23.55
N ALA A 742 7.75 12.59 23.68
CA ALA A 742 7.93 11.26 23.09
C ALA A 742 8.16 11.32 21.57
N ASN A 743 7.43 12.21 20.88
CA ASN A 743 7.35 12.26 19.42
C ASN A 743 8.16 13.41 18.80
N THR A 744 8.50 14.47 19.56
CA THR A 744 9.19 15.64 19.00
C THR A 744 10.53 15.94 19.67
N VAL A 745 11.45 16.50 18.88
CA VAL A 745 12.73 17.09 19.31
C VAL A 745 12.63 18.59 19.08
N ARG A 746 13.04 19.40 20.05
CA ARG A 746 13.23 20.84 19.83
C ARG A 746 14.70 21.11 19.53
N VAL A 747 14.96 21.75 18.40
CA VAL A 747 16.27 22.22 17.96
C VAL A 747 16.31 23.74 18.07
N PHE A 748 17.34 24.26 18.72
CA PHE A 748 17.73 25.66 18.68
C PHE A 748 18.84 25.85 17.66
N MET A 749 18.81 27.00 16.98
CA MET A 749 19.73 27.33 15.91
C MET A 749 20.10 28.80 15.97
N ASN A 750 21.40 29.06 15.98
CA ASN A 750 21.97 30.37 15.78
C ASN A 750 21.84 30.81 14.33
N HIS A 751 21.73 32.13 14.18
CA HIS A 751 21.83 32.81 12.91
C HIS A 751 23.03 33.74 12.98
N GLU A 752 24.13 33.35 12.35
CA GLU A 752 25.42 34.08 12.35
C GLU A 752 25.36 35.28 11.40
N ILE A 753 24.64 36.31 11.86
CA ILE A 753 24.35 37.49 11.06
C ILE A 753 25.00 38.70 11.72
N GLU A 754 25.74 39.47 10.92
CA GLU A 754 26.36 40.72 11.34
C GLU A 754 25.30 41.81 11.58
N VAL A 755 25.55 42.67 12.57
CA VAL A 755 24.79 43.91 12.75
C VAL A 755 25.23 44.91 11.67
N PRO A 756 24.35 45.34 10.75
CA PRO A 756 24.74 46.22 9.67
C PRO A 756 25.16 47.62 10.16
N ALA A 757 26.23 48.16 9.57
CA ALA A 757 26.74 49.50 9.87
C ALA A 757 25.76 50.62 9.45
N THR A 758 25.11 50.50 8.29
CA THR A 758 23.95 51.31 7.83
C THR A 758 23.09 50.51 6.83
N GLY A 759 21.75 50.70 6.83
CA GLY A 759 20.78 50.34 5.75
C GLY A 759 20.81 48.95 5.07
N SER A 760 19.66 48.24 5.14
CA SER A 760 19.32 46.91 4.58
C SER A 760 20.16 45.71 5.10
N GLY A 761 19.48 44.68 5.62
CA GLY A 761 20.09 43.53 6.32
C GLY A 761 19.74 43.42 7.82
N ALA A 762 18.96 44.36 8.35
CA ALA A 762 18.73 44.54 9.79
C ALA A 762 17.78 43.53 10.46
N PHE A 763 17.45 42.40 9.80
CA PHE A 763 16.65 41.25 10.27
C PHE A 763 15.88 41.44 11.60
N PRO A 764 14.96 42.42 11.70
CA PRO A 764 14.48 42.87 12.99
C PRO A 764 13.67 41.78 13.67
N PHE A 765 13.63 41.81 14.99
CA PHE A 765 12.74 40.95 15.76
C PHE A 765 12.13 41.70 16.93
N THR A 766 10.97 41.20 17.36
CA THR A 766 10.20 41.77 18.46
C THR A 766 10.31 40.84 19.65
N LEU A 767 10.60 41.39 20.82
CA LEU A 767 10.53 40.66 22.08
C LEU A 767 9.07 40.57 22.56
N ALA A 768 8.76 39.64 23.45
CA ALA A 768 7.40 39.44 23.96
C ALA A 768 6.85 40.68 24.70
N ASN A 769 7.71 41.58 25.19
CA ASN A 769 7.33 42.87 25.79
C ASN A 769 7.04 43.97 24.76
N GLY A 770 7.10 43.68 23.46
CA GLY A 770 6.87 44.62 22.36
C GLY A 770 8.11 45.43 21.94
N THR A 771 9.25 45.27 22.60
CA THR A 771 10.49 45.94 22.20
C THR A 771 10.98 45.39 20.87
N VAL A 772 11.13 46.27 19.88
CA VAL A 772 11.66 45.92 18.55
C VAL A 772 13.17 46.10 18.54
N ILE A 773 13.90 45.00 18.35
CA ILE A 773 15.34 44.99 18.09
C ILE A 773 15.54 45.32 16.61
N ALA A 774 15.49 46.61 16.31
CA ALA A 774 15.40 47.11 14.94
C ALA A 774 16.61 46.79 14.06
N LYS A 775 17.77 46.53 14.65
CA LYS A 775 18.98 46.11 13.94
C LYS A 775 19.11 44.61 13.76
N GLY A 776 18.28 43.82 14.46
CA GLY A 776 18.09 42.38 14.24
C GLY A 776 19.35 41.54 14.43
N GLY A 777 20.27 41.61 13.47
CA GLY A 777 21.55 40.91 13.50
C GLY A 777 21.37 39.42 13.79
N ALA A 778 22.25 38.89 14.61
CA ALA A 778 22.21 37.52 15.10
C ALA A 778 21.01 37.27 16.01
N ARG A 779 20.54 36.02 16.04
CA ARG A 779 19.44 35.58 16.92
C ARG A 779 19.35 34.06 16.94
N ILE A 780 18.52 33.55 17.83
CA ILE A 780 18.26 32.12 17.98
C ILE A 780 16.82 31.82 17.53
N SER A 781 16.66 30.88 16.60
CA SER A 781 15.36 30.30 16.27
C SER A 781 15.20 28.93 16.96
N TYR A 782 13.98 28.53 17.27
CA TYR A 782 13.67 27.15 17.65
C TYR A 782 12.85 26.47 16.55
N PHE A 783 12.99 25.15 16.46
CA PHE A 783 12.25 24.28 15.55
C PHE A 783 11.85 23.00 16.29
N ASP A 784 10.57 22.70 16.33
CA ASP A 784 10.08 21.41 16.82
C ASP A 784 9.99 20.45 15.65
N ILE A 785 10.73 19.36 15.72
CA ILE A 785 10.85 18.37 14.67
C ILE A 785 10.20 17.08 15.16
N ASP A 786 9.21 16.58 14.43
CA ASP A 786 8.64 15.27 14.68
C ASP A 786 9.65 14.17 14.32
N LYS A 787 9.92 13.27 15.27
CA LYS A 787 10.99 12.25 15.18
C LYS A 787 10.73 11.22 14.09
N THR A 788 9.46 10.96 13.78
CA THR A 788 9.06 9.92 12.81
C THR A 788 9.11 10.47 11.39
N SER A 789 8.43 11.59 11.17
CA SER A 789 8.32 12.25 9.87
C SER A 789 9.53 13.11 9.52
N ARG A 790 10.36 13.47 10.50
CA ARG A 790 11.51 14.39 10.37
C ARG A 790 11.11 15.79 9.88
N ARG A 791 9.85 16.20 10.11
CA ARG A 791 9.30 17.49 9.71
C ARG A 791 9.31 18.50 10.84
N VAL A 792 9.51 19.76 10.49
CA VAL A 792 9.28 20.88 11.40
C VAL A 792 7.76 21.04 11.57
N VAL A 793 7.27 20.81 12.79
CA VAL A 793 5.85 20.93 13.16
C VAL A 793 5.54 22.23 13.91
N ASP A 794 6.57 22.92 14.40
CA ASP A 794 6.47 24.27 14.94
C ASP A 794 7.84 24.96 14.85
N GLY A 795 7.87 26.28 14.85
CA GLY A 795 9.10 27.04 14.89
C GLY A 795 8.88 28.50 15.20
N GLY A 796 9.94 29.22 15.54
CA GLY A 796 9.80 30.61 15.91
C GLY A 796 11.06 31.22 16.49
N LEU A 797 10.94 32.47 16.94
CA LEU A 797 12.00 33.13 17.68
C LEU A 797 12.10 32.49 19.07
N ALA A 798 13.30 32.01 19.42
CA ALA A 798 13.53 31.41 20.73
C ALA A 798 13.65 32.45 21.85
N ILE A 799 14.02 33.68 21.50
CA ILE A 799 14.25 34.78 22.43
C ILE A 799 12.92 35.50 22.72
N ALA A 800 12.39 35.30 23.93
CA ALA A 800 11.18 35.95 24.42
C ALA A 800 11.47 37.27 25.14
N ARG A 801 12.45 37.24 26.06
CA ARG A 801 12.87 38.38 26.87
C ARG A 801 14.39 38.40 26.95
N MET A 802 14.99 39.58 26.88
CA MET A 802 16.45 39.75 27.00
C MET A 802 16.81 40.49 28.28
N TYR A 803 17.94 40.13 28.87
CA TYR A 803 18.55 40.81 30.01
C TYR A 803 19.94 41.32 29.60
N ASP A 804 20.16 42.63 29.70
CA ASP A 804 21.42 43.27 29.34
C ASP A 804 22.56 42.91 30.32
N ARG A 805 23.78 43.37 30.03
CA ARG A 805 24.97 43.12 30.87
C ARG A 805 24.86 43.67 32.30
N SER A 806 23.90 44.55 32.57
CA SER A 806 23.61 45.04 33.92
C SER A 806 22.52 44.21 34.62
N GLY A 807 21.99 43.18 33.96
CA GLY A 807 20.91 42.33 34.45
C GLY A 807 19.51 42.96 34.31
N ASN A 808 19.37 44.07 33.58
CA ASN A 808 18.08 44.72 33.39
C ASN A 808 17.38 44.16 32.16
N VAL A 809 16.04 44.08 32.22
CA VAL A 809 15.24 43.70 31.06
C VAL A 809 15.45 44.72 29.93
N VAL A 810 15.71 44.23 28.71
CA VAL A 810 15.84 45.06 27.53
C VAL A 810 14.47 45.61 27.13
N THR A 811 14.35 46.92 27.21
CA THR A 811 13.16 47.69 26.80
C THR A 811 13.48 48.70 25.69
N ASN A 812 14.77 49.00 25.48
CA ASN A 812 15.29 49.86 24.44
C ASN A 812 16.56 49.27 23.81
N THR A 813 16.74 49.41 22.50
CA THR A 813 17.94 48.92 21.79
C THR A 813 19.24 49.57 22.27
N SER A 814 19.22 50.76 22.88
CA SER A 814 20.41 51.40 23.45
C SER A 814 21.02 50.64 24.64
N GLN A 815 20.30 49.67 25.20
CA GLN A 815 20.84 48.75 26.21
C GLN A 815 21.78 47.70 25.60
N LEU A 816 21.74 47.52 24.28
CA LEU A 816 22.64 46.68 23.50
C LEU A 816 23.66 47.57 22.80
N GLU A 817 24.94 47.19 22.84
CA GLU A 817 26.04 48.09 22.45
C GLU A 817 26.00 48.50 20.97
N LEU A 818 25.54 47.61 20.10
CA LEU A 818 25.33 47.90 18.68
C LEU A 818 23.87 48.20 18.32
N GLY A 819 22.94 48.12 19.29
CA GLY A 819 21.50 48.18 19.06
C GLY A 819 20.86 46.85 18.61
N GLY A 820 21.63 45.77 18.61
CA GLY A 820 21.26 44.39 18.22
C GLY A 820 22.35 43.41 18.69
N LEU A 821 22.21 42.14 18.30
CA LEU A 821 23.18 41.06 18.56
C LEU A 821 24.03 40.80 17.32
N ASP A 822 25.31 40.49 17.48
CA ASP A 822 26.29 40.43 16.38
C ASP A 822 26.93 39.05 16.22
N ARG A 823 26.85 38.45 15.02
CA ARG A 823 27.57 37.22 14.62
C ARG A 823 27.55 36.08 15.65
N MET A 824 26.38 35.53 15.97
CA MET A 824 26.35 34.32 16.80
C MET A 824 26.71 33.10 15.94
N CYS A 825 27.96 32.63 16.06
CA CYS A 825 28.50 31.48 15.33
C CYS A 825 28.00 30.17 15.97
N SER A 826 28.85 29.49 16.74
CA SER A 826 28.53 28.22 17.38
C SER A 826 27.73 28.35 18.69
N ALA A 827 27.31 27.20 19.23
CA ALA A 827 26.57 27.10 20.48
C ALA A 827 26.77 25.76 21.18
N SER A 828 26.31 25.69 22.43
CA SER A 828 26.30 24.45 23.21
C SER A 828 25.02 24.35 24.04
N LEU A 829 24.30 23.23 23.93
CA LEU A 829 23.14 22.93 24.77
C LEU A 829 23.51 21.90 25.82
N TYR A 830 23.23 22.23 27.08
CA TYR A 830 23.49 21.35 28.21
C TYR A 830 22.20 20.98 28.94
N GLU A 831 22.06 19.69 29.23
CA GLU A 831 21.01 19.18 30.10
C GLU A 831 21.29 19.55 31.58
N PRO A 832 20.25 19.71 32.41
CA PRO A 832 20.42 19.85 33.85
C PRO A 832 21.21 18.67 34.40
N GLN A 833 22.13 18.95 35.31
CA GLN A 833 22.85 17.92 36.06
C GLN A 833 23.63 16.95 35.13
N SER A 834 24.20 17.47 34.03
CA SER A 834 24.87 16.68 32.97
C SER A 834 25.96 15.71 33.47
N PHE A 835 26.51 15.91 34.68
CA PHE A 835 27.55 15.06 35.27
C PHE A 835 27.10 14.26 36.50
N GLY A 836 25.79 14.07 36.65
CA GLY A 836 25.16 13.38 37.77
C GLY A 836 24.55 14.33 38.80
N ALA A 837 23.96 13.74 39.85
CA ALA A 837 23.10 14.45 40.81
C ALA A 837 23.77 15.72 41.38
N GLY A 838 23.20 16.88 41.04
CA GLY A 838 23.66 18.20 41.46
C GLY A 838 24.92 18.74 40.76
N ARG A 839 25.56 18.02 39.83
CA ARG A 839 26.81 18.41 39.16
C ARG A 839 26.57 18.95 37.74
N GLY A 840 27.24 20.03 37.34
CA GLY A 840 26.92 20.77 36.11
C GLY A 840 25.81 21.80 36.31
N LEU A 841 25.12 22.23 35.25
CA LEU A 841 24.10 23.29 35.32
C LEU A 841 22.81 22.81 36.03
N VAL A 842 22.04 23.74 36.59
CA VAL A 842 20.77 23.44 37.29
C VAL A 842 19.60 23.42 36.30
N ASN A 843 19.66 24.21 35.25
CA ASN A 843 18.66 24.29 34.18
C ASN A 843 19.21 23.73 32.87
N ARG A 844 18.31 23.45 31.92
CA ARG A 844 18.69 23.21 30.52
C ARG A 844 18.97 24.56 29.88
N ILE A 845 20.22 24.77 29.46
CA ILE A 845 20.66 26.07 28.95
C ILE A 845 21.28 25.88 27.58
N TYR A 846 20.92 26.77 26.67
CA TYR A 846 21.60 26.94 25.39
C TYR A 846 22.55 28.15 25.50
N LEU A 847 23.84 27.89 25.40
CA LEU A 847 24.92 28.89 25.51
C LEU A 847 25.42 29.25 24.12
N THR A 848 25.57 30.55 23.86
CA THR A 848 26.10 31.06 22.59
C THR A 848 26.87 32.35 22.80
N GLY A 849 27.86 32.61 21.96
CA GLY A 849 28.65 33.83 21.97
C GLY A 849 28.38 34.72 20.76
N GLU A 850 28.69 36.01 20.88
CA GLU A 850 28.90 36.90 19.73
C GLU A 850 30.35 36.76 19.26
N GLU A 851 30.53 36.24 18.04
CA GLU A 851 31.82 36.01 17.37
C GLU A 851 32.30 37.32 16.73
N THR A 852 32.55 38.31 17.57
CA THR A 852 32.98 39.66 17.19
C THR A 852 33.98 40.22 18.19
N ALA A 853 34.83 41.15 17.75
CA ALA A 853 35.99 41.63 18.49
C ALA A 853 36.22 43.12 18.23
N THR A 854 37.07 43.76 19.03
CA THR A 854 37.49 45.14 18.72
C THR A 854 38.20 45.24 17.37
N SER A 855 38.87 44.16 16.93
CA SER A 855 39.44 44.04 15.58
C SER A 855 38.41 43.99 14.46
N PHE A 856 37.17 43.60 14.76
CA PHE A 856 36.03 43.59 13.82
C PHE A 856 35.18 44.87 13.90
N GLY A 857 35.59 45.86 14.71
CA GLY A 857 34.88 47.13 14.86
C GLY A 857 33.84 47.16 15.98
N HIS A 858 33.70 46.09 16.77
CA HIS A 858 32.87 46.08 17.98
C HIS A 858 33.51 46.97 19.07
N PRO A 859 32.74 47.77 19.84
CA PRO A 859 33.33 48.70 20.81
C PRO A 859 34.16 48.03 21.93
N HIS A 860 33.78 46.80 22.32
CA HIS A 860 34.43 46.08 23.43
C HIS A 860 34.76 44.61 23.14
N GLY A 861 34.44 44.08 21.95
CA GLY A 861 34.30 42.65 21.68
C GLY A 861 32.99 42.02 22.16
N GLY A 862 32.71 40.79 21.75
CA GLY A 862 31.42 40.12 21.90
C GLY A 862 31.02 39.77 23.34
N THR A 863 29.73 39.55 23.55
CA THR A 863 29.14 39.07 24.81
C THR A 863 28.75 37.59 24.68
N PHE A 864 29.00 36.80 25.73
CA PHE A 864 28.39 35.48 25.88
C PHE A 864 26.97 35.59 26.42
N TRP A 865 26.08 34.70 25.98
CA TRP A 865 24.68 34.70 26.35
C TRP A 865 24.19 33.30 26.76
N ALA A 866 23.22 33.27 27.66
CA ALA A 866 22.51 32.06 28.10
C ALA A 866 21.01 32.17 27.82
N LEU A 867 20.49 31.26 27.00
CA LEU A 867 19.07 31.09 26.77
C LEU A 867 18.49 30.03 27.71
N ASP A 868 17.51 30.43 28.53
CA ASP A 868 16.64 29.50 29.24
C ASP A 868 15.67 28.85 28.25
N THR A 869 15.97 27.61 27.89
CA THR A 869 15.20 26.85 26.89
C THR A 869 13.73 26.63 27.26
N ALA A 870 13.36 26.81 28.54
CA ALA A 870 11.99 26.66 29.02
C ALA A 870 11.15 27.94 28.90
N SER A 871 11.77 29.12 29.06
CA SER A 871 11.06 30.40 29.15
C SER A 871 11.34 31.35 27.99
N GLY A 872 12.41 31.11 27.22
CA GLY A 872 12.90 32.04 26.20
C GLY A 872 13.63 33.26 26.79
N ASP A 873 13.98 33.23 28.08
CA ASP A 873 14.77 34.30 28.72
C ASP A 873 16.24 34.21 28.30
N PHE A 874 16.78 35.31 27.78
CA PHE A 874 18.12 35.38 27.21
C PHE A 874 18.98 36.36 27.98
N TRP A 875 19.98 35.86 28.68
CA TRP A 875 20.77 36.61 29.65
C TRP A 875 22.20 36.85 29.16
N ALA A 876 22.64 38.11 29.17
CA ALA A 876 24.05 38.44 28.98
C ALA A 876 24.89 37.91 30.16
N LEU A 877 26.08 37.37 29.86
CA LEU A 877 27.00 36.78 30.82
C LEU A 877 28.30 37.60 30.91
N PRO A 878 28.29 38.74 31.63
CA PRO A 878 29.41 39.67 31.57
C PRO A 878 30.70 39.14 32.25
N ASP A 879 30.57 38.25 33.23
CA ASP A 879 31.70 37.66 33.97
C ASP A 879 32.51 36.65 33.16
N LEU A 880 31.98 36.18 32.01
CA LEU A 880 32.75 35.38 31.04
C LEU A 880 33.72 36.25 30.23
N GLY A 881 33.68 37.57 30.38
CA GLY A 881 34.59 38.52 29.73
C GLY A 881 34.09 39.02 28.38
N ARG A 882 35.05 39.34 27.50
CA ARG A 882 34.85 39.80 26.13
C ARG A 882 35.84 39.10 25.20
N GLY A 883 35.37 38.68 24.03
CA GLY A 883 36.13 37.92 23.05
C GLY A 883 35.31 37.76 21.76
N SER A 884 35.92 37.16 20.75
CA SER A 884 35.23 36.68 19.55
C SER A 884 34.67 35.30 19.85
N TRP A 885 33.52 35.23 20.50
CA TRP A 885 33.11 34.01 21.18
C TRP A 885 32.50 32.99 20.24
N GLU A 886 33.13 31.81 20.15
CA GLU A 886 32.65 30.70 19.35
C GLU A 886 31.55 29.91 20.09
N ASN A 887 31.95 29.04 21.03
CA ASN A 887 31.04 28.40 21.97
C ASN A 887 31.71 28.17 23.34
N ALA A 888 31.02 27.48 24.25
CA ALA A 888 31.51 27.21 25.59
C ALA A 888 31.29 25.74 25.98
N ALA A 889 32.38 25.03 26.28
CA ALA A 889 32.33 23.65 26.75
C ALA A 889 32.17 23.57 28.29
N LEU A 890 31.10 22.93 28.77
CA LEU A 890 30.88 22.68 30.20
C LEU A 890 31.85 21.63 30.73
N ILE A 891 32.61 21.95 31.76
CA ILE A 891 33.59 21.05 32.38
C ILE A 891 33.09 20.62 33.76
N ASP A 892 33.28 19.34 34.07
CA ASP A 892 32.93 18.76 35.36
C ASP A 892 33.97 19.16 36.43
N THR A 893 33.51 19.90 37.44
CA THR A 893 34.36 20.41 38.53
C THR A 893 34.59 19.39 39.65
N GLY A 894 34.00 18.20 39.57
CA GLY A 894 34.05 17.22 40.66
C GLY A 894 33.06 17.49 41.80
N ASN A 895 32.35 18.62 41.80
CA ASN A 895 31.49 19.02 42.92
C ASN A 895 30.12 19.58 42.49
N THR A 896 29.20 19.71 43.45
CA THR A 896 27.81 20.12 43.19
C THR A 896 27.58 21.63 43.27
N SER A 897 28.50 22.37 43.85
CA SER A 897 28.34 23.80 44.14
C SER A 897 28.83 24.70 43.01
N GLN A 898 29.63 24.19 42.08
CA GLN A 898 30.26 24.98 41.03
C GLN A 898 30.04 24.42 39.64
N ILE A 899 30.29 25.27 38.66
CA ILE A 899 30.38 24.94 37.24
C ILE A 899 31.67 25.52 36.66
N ALA A 900 32.16 24.92 35.59
CA ALA A 900 33.26 25.47 34.81
C ALA A 900 32.91 25.47 33.31
N LEU A 901 33.30 26.52 32.60
CA LEU A 901 33.09 26.67 31.15
C LEU A 901 34.41 27.00 30.48
N LEU A 902 34.87 26.14 29.58
CA LEU A 902 36.00 26.39 28.69
C LEU A 902 35.49 27.20 27.48
N LEU A 903 36.12 28.32 27.15
CA LEU A 903 35.60 29.29 26.20
C LEU A 903 36.50 29.39 24.96
N GLY A 904 35.90 29.31 23.77
CA GLY A 904 36.55 29.56 22.48
C GLY A 904 36.53 31.03 22.10
N ASP A 905 37.71 31.60 21.82
CA ASP A 905 37.87 32.97 21.33
C ASP A 905 38.42 32.91 19.91
N ASP A 906 37.53 32.83 18.92
CA ASP A 906 37.87 32.77 17.50
C ASP A 906 38.30 34.13 16.96
N ALA A 907 39.48 34.53 17.39
CA ALA A 907 40.21 35.60 16.75
C ALA A 907 41.69 35.22 16.68
N GLU A 908 42.46 36.04 15.98
CA GLU A 908 43.87 35.77 15.77
C GLU A 908 44.67 35.82 17.09
N ALA A 909 45.46 34.76 17.32
CA ALA A 909 46.39 34.62 18.44
C ALA A 909 45.70 34.82 19.80
N ARG A 910 44.77 33.94 20.14
CA ARG A 910 43.92 34.06 21.34
C ARG A 910 44.25 33.03 22.42
N PRO A 911 44.17 33.40 23.70
CA PRO A 911 44.32 32.46 24.79
C PRO A 911 43.06 31.60 24.95
N LEU A 912 43.21 30.45 25.60
CA LEU A 912 42.08 29.65 26.05
C LEU A 912 41.65 30.12 27.43
N TYR A 913 40.37 30.49 27.57
CA TYR A 913 39.80 30.95 28.84
C TYR A 913 39.00 29.84 29.51
N LEU A 914 39.09 29.75 30.84
CA LEU A 914 38.23 28.91 31.67
C LEU A 914 37.51 29.78 32.69
N TYR A 915 36.18 29.78 32.65
CA TYR A 915 35.33 30.40 33.66
C TYR A 915 34.99 29.38 34.75
N VAL A 916 35.07 29.77 36.02
CA VAL A 916 34.61 28.96 37.16
C VAL A 916 33.67 29.79 38.02
N GLY A 917 32.44 29.32 38.18
CA GLY A 917 31.39 30.03 38.92
C GLY A 917 30.74 29.17 40.00
N THR A 918 30.17 29.84 41.01
CA THR A 918 29.50 29.19 42.15
C THR A 918 28.00 29.38 42.06
N LYS A 919 27.24 28.30 42.21
CA LYS A 919 25.78 28.33 42.20
C LYS A 919 25.25 29.00 43.46
N ASP A 920 24.35 29.97 43.29
CA ASP A 920 23.57 30.51 44.39
C ASP A 920 22.33 29.64 44.65
N THR A 921 22.30 28.95 45.78
CA THR A 921 21.18 28.09 46.19
C THR A 921 20.11 28.83 46.97
N SER A 922 20.24 30.15 47.14
CA SER A 922 19.21 30.97 47.78
C SER A 922 17.88 30.86 47.02
N PRO A 923 16.72 30.80 47.72
CA PRO A 923 15.42 30.84 47.07
C PRO A 923 15.17 32.10 46.22
N THR A 924 15.96 33.17 46.43
CA THR A 924 15.87 34.42 45.68
C THR A 924 16.83 34.52 44.51
N ALA A 925 17.69 33.51 44.29
CA ALA A 925 18.67 33.51 43.21
C ALA A 925 17.97 33.53 41.85
N ASN A 926 18.39 34.44 40.98
CA ASN A 926 17.88 34.50 39.61
C ASN A 926 18.47 33.38 38.73
N PHE A 927 18.08 33.34 37.45
CA PHE A 927 18.46 32.29 36.50
C PHE A 927 19.99 32.13 36.34
N ILE A 928 20.74 33.21 36.16
CA ILE A 928 22.20 33.12 35.98
C ILE A 928 22.93 32.84 37.31
N GLN A 929 22.45 33.38 38.43
CA GLN A 929 23.02 33.15 39.76
C GLN A 929 22.90 31.68 40.19
N ARG A 930 21.71 31.10 40.05
CA ARG A 930 21.47 29.70 40.45
C ARG A 930 22.23 28.69 39.60
N ASN A 931 22.54 29.06 38.35
CA ASN A 931 23.35 28.25 37.45
C ASN A 931 24.86 28.51 37.57
N GLY A 932 25.27 29.40 38.48
CA GLY A 932 26.68 29.72 38.68
C GLY A 932 27.31 30.49 37.52
N LEU A 933 26.51 31.23 36.75
CA LEU A 933 26.92 32.03 35.59
C LEU A 933 27.11 33.52 35.94
N SER A 934 27.21 33.85 37.22
CA SER A 934 27.46 35.21 37.72
C SER A 934 28.41 35.18 38.92
N GLY A 935 29.28 36.19 39.03
CA GLY A 935 30.25 36.36 40.11
C GLY A 935 31.42 35.37 40.08
N GLY A 936 31.69 34.76 38.92
CA GLY A 936 32.75 33.76 38.77
C GLY A 936 34.13 34.36 38.46
N GLN A 937 35.12 33.48 38.36
CA GLN A 937 36.52 33.80 38.10
C GLN A 937 36.94 33.28 36.72
N LEU A 938 37.60 34.11 35.92
CA LEU A 938 38.27 33.67 34.70
C LEU A 938 39.70 33.22 34.99
N TYR A 939 40.16 32.25 34.19
CA TYR A 939 41.51 31.74 34.15
C TYR A 939 41.99 31.66 32.70
N ILE A 940 43.30 31.73 32.50
CA ILE A 940 43.95 31.41 31.22
C ILE A 940 44.84 30.19 31.38
N TRP A 941 44.98 29.41 30.32
CA TRP A 941 45.93 28.30 30.32
C TRP A 941 47.34 28.79 29.97
N LYS A 942 48.32 28.34 30.76
CA LYS A 942 49.73 28.67 30.61
C LYS A 942 50.56 27.39 30.61
N ALA A 943 51.35 27.16 29.57
CA ALA A 943 52.25 26.01 29.53
C ALA A 943 53.36 26.16 30.58
N ASP A 944 53.64 25.08 31.33
CA ASP A 944 54.60 25.11 32.45
C ASP A 944 56.04 25.30 31.98
N ASN A 945 56.34 24.87 30.74
CA ASN A 945 57.67 25.00 30.14
C ASN A 945 57.93 26.39 29.53
N GLY A 946 56.97 27.31 29.60
CA GLY A 946 57.08 28.65 29.04
C GLY A 946 56.82 28.75 27.53
N ASN A 947 56.32 27.69 26.88
CA ASN A 947 55.80 27.81 25.53
C ASN A 947 54.58 28.74 25.51
N THR A 948 54.49 29.60 24.51
CA THR A 948 53.42 30.59 24.39
C THR A 948 52.67 30.51 23.07
N THR A 949 53.11 29.70 22.10
CA THR A 949 52.47 29.62 20.78
C THR A 949 52.53 28.22 20.16
N PRO A 950 51.65 27.92 19.18
CA PRO A 950 51.69 26.67 18.41
C PRO A 950 53.02 26.42 17.69
N GLN A 951 53.84 27.43 17.43
CA GLN A 951 55.15 27.24 16.77
C GLN A 951 56.11 26.43 17.65
N GLN A 952 55.87 26.41 18.95
CA GLN A 952 56.67 25.69 19.94
C GLN A 952 55.99 24.40 20.39
N PHE A 953 54.73 24.19 19.99
CA PHE A 953 53.88 23.06 20.37
C PHE A 953 52.79 22.86 19.29
N ASN A 954 53.08 22.01 18.30
CA ASN A 954 52.19 21.63 17.20
C ASN A 954 52.38 20.13 16.87
N GLY A 955 51.48 19.55 16.08
CA GLY A 955 51.62 18.21 15.52
C GLY A 955 51.02 17.09 16.37
N SER A 956 50.60 16.02 15.70
CA SER A 956 49.78 14.95 16.30
C SER A 956 50.51 14.12 17.36
N GLY A 957 49.85 13.86 18.49
CA GLY A 957 50.34 13.00 19.56
C GLY A 957 51.34 13.68 20.52
N ASN A 958 51.60 14.97 20.34
CA ASN A 958 52.36 15.77 21.31
C ASN A 958 51.48 16.16 22.49
N THR A 959 52.08 16.26 23.67
CA THR A 959 51.38 16.65 24.90
C THR A 959 52.12 17.76 25.64
N ARG A 960 51.39 18.55 26.42
CA ARG A 960 51.92 19.66 27.21
C ARG A 960 51.13 19.84 28.50
N THR A 961 51.83 19.76 29.63
CA THR A 961 51.29 20.22 30.91
C THR A 961 51.29 21.74 30.99
N GLY A 962 50.22 22.28 31.55
CA GLY A 962 50.11 23.68 31.92
C GLY A 962 49.29 23.89 33.17
N THR A 963 49.28 25.14 33.62
CA THR A 963 48.60 25.60 34.82
C THR A 963 47.56 26.65 34.47
N TRP A 964 46.42 26.64 35.15
CA TRP A 964 45.40 27.69 35.03
C TRP A 964 45.74 28.90 35.90
N VAL A 965 45.86 30.08 35.29
CA VAL A 965 46.22 31.33 35.97
C VAL A 965 45.03 32.27 36.00
N ALA A 966 44.62 32.72 37.19
CA ALA A 966 43.48 33.61 37.35
C ALA A 966 43.72 34.98 36.67
N ILE A 967 42.68 35.47 36.00
CA ILE A 967 42.61 36.80 35.39
C ILE A 967 41.24 37.43 35.67
N ASN A 968 41.19 38.74 35.88
CA ASN A 968 39.94 39.42 36.21
C ASN A 968 39.25 39.97 34.97
N ALA A 969 38.04 39.49 34.66
CA ALA A 969 37.21 40.07 33.61
C ALA A 969 36.84 41.54 33.87
N ARG A 970 36.77 41.93 35.16
CA ARG A 970 36.28 43.23 35.60
C ARG A 970 37.29 43.96 36.49
N ASN A 971 37.44 45.26 36.25
CA ASN A 971 38.06 46.23 37.14
C ASN A 971 37.08 47.39 37.37
N ALA A 972 36.34 47.34 38.48
CA ALA A 972 35.32 48.34 38.80
C ALA A 972 35.89 49.77 38.93
N ALA A 973 37.17 49.92 39.33
CA ALA A 973 37.83 51.22 39.43
C ALA A 973 38.16 51.85 38.06
N ALA A 974 38.13 51.05 36.99
CA ALA A 974 38.41 51.48 35.61
C ALA A 974 37.12 51.62 34.77
N ALA A 975 35.93 51.60 35.39
CA ALA A 975 34.65 51.74 34.72
C ALA A 975 34.59 52.99 33.82
N GLY A 976 34.23 52.80 32.54
CA GLY A 976 34.13 53.85 31.52
C GLY A 976 35.46 54.43 31.05
N THR A 977 36.61 53.89 31.49
CA THR A 977 37.93 54.28 31.00
C THR A 977 38.31 53.52 29.71
N ALA A 978 39.30 54.00 28.97
CA ALA A 978 39.77 53.31 27.77
C ALA A 978 40.12 51.84 28.07
N GLY A 979 39.66 50.92 27.21
CA GLY A 979 39.83 49.48 27.40
C GLY A 979 38.79 48.82 28.32
N HIS A 980 37.83 49.58 28.86
CA HIS A 980 36.79 49.05 29.75
C HIS A 980 35.40 49.57 29.39
N ASP A 981 34.37 48.75 29.59
CA ASP A 981 32.97 49.18 29.44
C ASP A 981 32.50 50.02 30.66
N ALA A 982 31.25 50.49 30.59
CA ALA A 982 30.66 51.36 31.61
C ALA A 982 30.56 50.70 33.02
N ALA A 983 30.60 49.37 33.10
CA ALA A 983 30.60 48.63 34.37
C ALA A 983 32.01 48.23 34.83
N GLY A 984 33.04 48.50 34.00
CA GLY A 984 34.44 48.19 34.27
C GLY A 984 34.88 46.81 33.76
N TYR A 985 34.12 46.14 32.89
CA TYR A 985 34.64 44.94 32.24
C TYR A 985 35.66 45.31 31.18
N LYS A 986 36.78 44.58 31.15
CA LYS A 986 37.82 44.75 30.13
C LYS A 986 37.24 44.43 28.76
N ASN A 987 37.59 45.23 27.76
CA ASN A 987 37.40 44.82 26.37
C ASN A 987 38.35 43.66 26.02
N ASP A 988 38.04 42.96 24.94
CA ASP A 988 38.78 41.79 24.48
C ASP A 988 40.29 42.05 24.29
N THR A 989 40.67 43.22 23.76
CA THR A 989 42.08 43.62 23.59
C THR A 989 42.79 43.78 24.94
N THR A 990 42.16 44.42 25.93
CA THR A 990 42.75 44.63 27.26
C THR A 990 42.87 43.31 28.00
N LEU A 991 41.86 42.45 27.90
CA LEU A 991 41.85 41.11 28.50
C LEU A 991 42.95 40.23 27.90
N LYS A 992 43.08 40.20 26.56
CA LYS A 992 44.17 39.51 25.84
C LYS A 992 45.54 40.03 26.27
N THR A 993 45.72 41.35 26.38
CA THR A 993 47.02 41.95 26.75
C THR A 993 47.47 41.51 28.14
N GLU A 994 46.55 41.46 29.10
CA GLU A 994 46.85 40.95 30.44
C GLU A 994 47.15 39.45 30.42
N ALA A 995 46.38 38.65 29.68
CA ALA A 995 46.67 37.22 29.50
C ALA A 995 48.09 36.99 28.96
N ILE A 996 48.51 37.76 27.95
CA ILE A 996 49.87 37.73 27.41
C ILE A 996 50.90 38.07 28.49
N SER A 997 50.64 39.12 29.29
CA SER A 997 51.56 39.52 30.37
C SER A 997 51.75 38.45 31.46
N LEU A 998 50.78 37.54 31.61
CA LEU A 998 50.83 36.42 32.54
C LEU A 998 51.44 35.15 31.91
N GLY A 999 51.75 35.18 30.62
CA GLY A 999 52.35 34.08 29.88
C GLY A 999 51.35 33.08 29.32
N ALA A 1000 50.14 33.51 28.96
CA ALA A 1000 49.15 32.65 28.33
C ALA A 1000 49.69 32.03 27.02
N PHE A 1001 49.29 30.80 26.75
CA PHE A 1001 49.48 30.19 25.44
C PHE A 1001 48.46 30.76 24.46
N LEU A 1002 48.92 31.26 23.32
CA LEU A 1002 48.10 31.91 22.30
C LEU A 1002 47.90 30.98 21.12
N PHE A 1003 46.77 30.29 21.10
CA PHE A 1003 46.33 29.44 20.00
C PHE A 1003 46.09 30.27 18.73
N SER A 1004 46.10 29.62 17.56
CA SER A 1004 45.88 30.28 16.27
C SER A 1004 44.54 31.01 16.24
N ARG A 1005 43.46 30.23 16.40
CA ARG A 1005 42.05 30.63 16.37
C ARG A 1005 41.19 29.56 17.03
N PRO A 1006 41.04 29.52 18.36
CA PRO A 1006 40.16 28.56 19.04
C PRO A 1006 38.71 28.68 18.55
N GLU A 1007 38.23 27.65 17.86
CA GLU A 1007 36.85 27.51 17.39
C GLU A 1007 36.12 26.46 18.24
N ASP A 1008 35.24 25.65 17.63
CA ASP A 1008 34.30 24.74 18.30
C ASP A 1008 34.94 23.91 19.42
N LEU A 1009 34.33 23.97 20.61
CA LEU A 1009 34.68 23.15 21.77
C LEU A 1009 33.57 22.14 22.09
N ALA A 1010 33.98 20.97 22.56
CA ALA A 1010 33.06 19.94 23.05
C ALA A 1010 33.65 19.19 24.25
N THR A 1011 32.85 19.02 25.29
CA THR A 1011 33.19 18.21 26.46
C THR A 1011 33.11 16.73 26.12
N ASN A 1012 34.06 15.93 26.61
CA ASN A 1012 33.95 14.47 26.58
C ASN A 1012 32.72 14.04 27.42
N PRO A 1013 31.71 13.39 26.81
CA PRO A 1013 30.51 12.99 27.54
C PRO A 1013 30.72 11.83 28.53
N ALA A 1014 31.86 11.12 28.47
CA ALA A 1014 32.12 9.97 29.32
C ALA A 1014 32.61 10.34 30.73
N ASP A 1015 33.47 11.35 30.86
CA ASP A 1015 34.08 11.78 32.12
C ASP A 1015 33.80 13.24 32.48
N GLY A 1016 33.48 14.11 31.52
CA GLY A 1016 33.22 15.52 31.73
C GLY A 1016 34.45 16.38 32.08
N SER A 1017 35.61 15.79 32.37
CA SER A 1017 36.84 16.53 32.74
C SER A 1017 37.67 16.93 31.53
N MET A 1018 37.51 16.21 30.42
CA MET A 1018 38.19 16.50 29.16
C MET A 1018 37.32 17.31 28.21
N ALA A 1019 37.95 18.21 27.44
CA ALA A 1019 37.33 18.87 26.30
C ALA A 1019 38.23 18.82 25.07
N ALA A 1020 37.64 18.62 23.91
CA ALA A 1020 38.29 18.77 22.62
C ALA A 1020 37.91 20.11 22.00
N PHE A 1021 38.85 20.73 21.27
CA PHE A 1021 38.55 21.93 20.51
C PHE A 1021 39.39 22.03 19.24
N ALA A 1022 38.83 22.66 18.22
CA ALA A 1022 39.56 23.00 17.00
C ALA A 1022 40.30 24.32 17.19
N SER A 1023 41.52 24.43 16.64
CA SER A 1023 42.12 25.72 16.35
C SER A 1023 42.44 25.81 14.86
N THR A 1024 41.76 26.65 14.09
CA THR A 1024 41.73 26.56 12.60
C THR A 1024 42.94 27.10 11.85
N GLY A 1025 44.05 27.31 12.56
CA GLY A 1025 45.33 27.71 11.97
C GLY A 1025 45.37 29.17 11.51
N ARG A 1026 46.59 29.70 11.42
CA ARG A 1026 46.83 31.07 10.97
C ARG A 1026 48.24 31.26 10.44
N GLY A 1027 48.54 30.74 9.25
CA GLY A 1027 49.91 30.74 8.70
C GLY A 1027 50.60 32.10 8.60
N LEU A 1028 49.83 33.20 8.50
CA LEU A 1028 50.39 34.56 8.48
C LEU A 1028 51.01 35.00 9.82
N VAL A 1029 50.50 34.47 10.94
CA VAL A 1029 51.04 34.73 12.28
C VAL A 1029 51.93 33.57 12.73
N TYR A 1030 51.48 32.36 12.41
CA TYR A 1030 51.91 31.11 12.97
C TYR A 1030 52.21 30.11 11.84
N PRO A 1031 53.35 30.23 11.13
CA PRO A 1031 53.61 29.47 9.90
C PRO A 1031 53.58 27.94 10.07
N LEU A 1032 53.94 27.44 11.25
CA LEU A 1032 53.91 26.00 11.57
C LEU A 1032 52.51 25.46 11.88
N ASP A 1033 51.53 26.33 12.11
CA ASP A 1033 50.13 26.00 12.36
C ASP A 1033 49.26 26.69 11.31
N ASN A 1034 49.53 26.37 10.03
CA ASN A 1034 48.85 27.00 8.90
C ASN A 1034 47.45 26.39 8.65
N TRP A 1035 47.28 25.11 8.96
CA TRP A 1035 46.06 24.33 8.68
C TRP A 1035 45.18 24.14 9.92
N GLY A 1036 45.71 24.47 11.09
CA GLY A 1036 45.06 24.20 12.36
C GLY A 1036 45.45 22.87 12.97
N ASP A 1037 45.06 22.72 14.23
CA ASP A 1037 45.24 21.53 15.05
C ASP A 1037 43.95 21.28 15.85
N THR A 1038 43.66 20.01 16.15
CA THR A 1038 42.66 19.65 17.16
C THR A 1038 43.37 19.35 18.47
N TYR A 1039 42.97 20.05 19.51
CA TYR A 1039 43.54 19.90 20.85
C TYR A 1039 42.55 19.15 21.75
N VAL A 1040 43.09 18.42 22.72
CA VAL A 1040 42.30 17.82 23.81
C VAL A 1040 42.94 18.28 25.10
N ILE A 1041 42.15 18.84 26.02
CA ILE A 1041 42.63 19.27 27.33
C ILE A 1041 41.90 18.53 28.44
N ASP A 1042 42.65 17.89 29.33
CA ASP A 1042 42.15 17.33 30.59
C ASP A 1042 42.36 18.34 31.71
N ILE A 1043 41.31 18.64 32.47
CA ILE A 1043 41.30 19.73 33.45
C ILE A 1043 41.06 19.18 34.85
N ASP A 1044 42.08 19.33 35.71
CA ASP A 1044 42.02 18.92 37.10
C ASP A 1044 41.53 20.04 38.01
N PHE A 1045 40.63 19.71 38.92
CA PHE A 1045 40.18 20.60 39.99
C PHE A 1045 40.67 20.10 41.35
N ALA A 1046 41.34 20.98 42.10
CA ALA A 1046 41.64 20.75 43.52
C ALA A 1046 40.88 21.76 44.37
N ALA A 1047 40.04 21.25 45.29
CA ALA A 1047 39.23 22.08 46.19
C ALA A 1047 38.59 23.27 45.48
N SER A 1048 37.90 23.00 44.36
CA SER A 1048 37.10 24.00 43.65
C SER A 1048 37.89 25.06 42.84
N VAL A 1049 39.20 24.86 42.66
CA VAL A 1049 40.08 25.69 41.83
C VAL A 1049 40.71 24.84 40.73
N PRO A 1050 40.74 25.30 39.46
CA PRO A 1050 41.43 24.58 38.41
C PRO A 1050 42.93 24.63 38.67
N THR A 1051 43.59 23.47 38.56
CA THR A 1051 45.01 23.32 38.89
C THR A 1051 45.84 23.06 37.65
N THR A 1052 45.97 21.79 37.27
CA THR A 1052 46.66 21.35 36.07
C THR A 1052 45.69 21.25 34.89
N GLY A 1053 46.18 21.62 33.71
CA GLY A 1053 45.55 21.35 32.42
C GLY A 1053 46.55 20.58 31.57
N PHE A 1054 46.22 19.33 31.21
CA PHE A 1054 47.06 18.49 30.36
C PHE A 1054 46.52 18.56 28.93
N LEU A 1055 47.25 19.25 28.07
CA LEU A 1055 46.92 19.49 26.65
C LEU A 1055 47.60 18.47 25.72
#